data_AF-A0A4Q8UJL2-F1
#
_entry.id   AF-A0A4Q8UJL2-F1
#
_cell.length_a   1.000
_cell.length_b   1.000
_cell.length_c   1.000
_cell.angle_alpha   90.00
_cell.angle_beta   90.00
_cell.angle_gamma   90.00
#
_symmetry.space_group_name_H-M   'P 1'
#
loop_
_entity.id
_entity.type
_entity.pdbx_description
1 polymer ?
#
loop_
_entity_poly.entity_id
_entity_poly.type
_entity_poly.pdbx_seq_one_letter_code
_entity_poly.pdbx_strand_id
1 'polypeptide(L)'
;MLHQHAPAVESLGLAPFHTGAEAAHGVAWLGPATVFPQPVGLAASWDEDLIRRVGTAVGRELRGKKADDASVGTNAWAPVVNPLRHPLWGRNEEGFSEDPHLTAALAGAYCAGLKGDHEMFWLTVPTLKHFLAYNNEADRNVSSSQLRARVLHEYELPAYRGPIEDGAAGAVMLSYNLVNGRPAHVSDLVARELRQWRNGEDITIVTDAGAPSSLYTAEKYFDDGPSAYAAALRAGVDSFTEDSDNPEPSLRHLHEALDRGLITDADIDRAVLRLLTLRERTGEFEPDGGPYGSLGPELVGDPAHVALAREAARKSVVLLRNGPVADEAAPVLPLGSAPGKVAVIGALGSTVLSDWYSGTLQDEVSIVEGLSARYGDVVAEVGVDVVSLRCVRTGTYLGAGDPDTALTAGTAAPGLAETFILKDWGGGECTLQSPGTGKFVAADGYYLKASADRVGGWVVQETFRLHPAVGGTVSLQHIGTGKWVRIEAHTGSAALSAATEEAADRFVLRTVRSGQQAARDAAAAADVAVVVVGNDPHLGGRETIDRSTLALPEPEQELIRLVREANPRTVLVIVSSYPYALGSLADTPAIVWTSHAGQALGSGLADILSGDFEPTGRLAQTWWQRDADLPDILDYDLIASRGTYLYSTAEPLYALGHGLGYSTVSYESVTLAGEGTAETGIDVVVRNTGTRTAHELVQVYAASPGHRFEFPRRLLVAHRRLELAPGERRTVRIPVPLDRLATFSVTAGRMLVEPGTYELMVGPSANSLPLGVELSVTGEGSGPRPRGAWIRAELFDECSNLALVPETPLAGTAVAPFSAQQSATAVYRGWEGGRPGRVAIRLTAGAGAGRVVVQLPGRGGTWTDAAEAAVGPGFDDELLLELDAPGLDGGSGGLESVRIVLAGPLTVSELKVT
;
A
#
# COMPACT_ATOMS: atom_id res chain seq x y z
N MET A 1 19.90 -10.35 -23.21
CA MET A 1 18.46 -10.03 -23.29
C MET A 1 17.74 -10.18 -21.96
N LEU A 2 18.19 -11.04 -21.04
CA LEU A 2 17.52 -11.24 -19.75
C LEU A 2 17.80 -10.15 -18.69
N HIS A 3 18.78 -9.27 -18.90
CA HIS A 3 19.04 -8.12 -18.03
C HIS A 3 18.13 -6.94 -18.43
N GLN A 4 17.75 -6.08 -17.47
CA GLN A 4 16.84 -4.94 -17.70
C GLN A 4 17.32 -4.03 -18.86
N HIS A 5 18.63 -3.85 -19.04
CA HIS A 5 19.21 -3.25 -20.23
C HIS A 5 19.67 -4.35 -21.19
N ALA A 6 18.91 -4.54 -22.27
CA ALA A 6 19.25 -5.45 -23.34
C ALA A 6 19.96 -4.68 -24.48
N PRO A 7 21.15 -5.14 -24.92
CA PRO A 7 21.83 -4.52 -26.04
C PRO A 7 21.09 -4.79 -27.36
N ALA A 8 21.42 -4.00 -28.39
CA ALA A 8 20.98 -4.26 -29.75
C ALA A 8 21.49 -5.63 -30.26
N VAL A 9 20.70 -6.27 -31.12
CA VAL A 9 21.11 -7.48 -31.86
C VAL A 9 21.03 -7.15 -33.35
N GLU A 10 22.10 -6.54 -33.86
CA GLU A 10 22.16 -5.99 -35.23
C GLU A 10 21.85 -7.03 -36.31
N SER A 11 22.29 -8.28 -36.12
CA SER A 11 22.04 -9.38 -37.06
C SER A 11 20.58 -9.75 -37.22
N LEU A 12 19.74 -9.41 -36.23
CA LEU A 12 18.30 -9.63 -36.22
C LEU A 12 17.51 -8.32 -36.39
N GLY A 13 18.19 -7.18 -36.53
CA GLY A 13 17.55 -5.86 -36.58
C GLY A 13 16.90 -5.42 -35.28
N LEU A 14 17.27 -6.01 -34.13
CA LEU A 14 16.70 -5.65 -32.84
C LEU A 14 17.41 -4.43 -32.23
N ALA A 15 16.66 -3.39 -31.90
CA ALA A 15 17.15 -2.22 -31.18
C ALA A 15 17.54 -2.56 -29.71
N PRO A 16 18.32 -1.70 -29.03
CA PRO A 16 18.47 -1.82 -27.59
C PRO A 16 17.11 -1.65 -26.90
N PHE A 17 16.92 -2.33 -25.78
CA PHE A 17 15.66 -2.33 -25.05
C PHE A 17 15.91 -2.17 -23.55
N HIS A 18 15.06 -1.39 -22.90
CA HIS A 18 15.03 -1.26 -21.44
C HIS A 18 13.72 -1.82 -20.90
N THR A 19 13.81 -2.80 -20.01
CA THR A 19 12.66 -3.29 -19.24
C THR A 19 12.40 -2.32 -18.08
N GLY A 20 11.35 -1.51 -18.20
CA GLY A 20 10.86 -0.70 -17.09
C GLY A 20 10.80 0.79 -17.37
N ALA A 21 9.75 1.41 -16.85
CA ALA A 21 9.61 2.84 -16.63
C ALA A 21 8.53 3.03 -15.55
N GLU A 22 8.82 3.87 -14.55
CA GLU A 22 7.87 4.11 -13.48
C GLU A 22 6.71 4.99 -13.92
N ALA A 23 5.50 4.56 -13.56
CA ALA A 23 4.26 5.11 -14.10
C ALA A 23 3.09 5.02 -13.10
N ALA A 24 3.36 5.12 -11.79
CA ALA A 24 2.36 4.87 -10.75
C ALA A 24 1.16 5.83 -10.82
N HIS A 25 1.41 7.12 -11.05
CA HIS A 25 0.39 8.18 -11.17
C HIS A 25 0.84 9.33 -12.09
N GLY A 26 1.62 8.99 -13.11
CA GLY A 26 2.39 9.92 -13.93
C GLY A 26 3.72 9.26 -14.31
N VAL A 27 4.34 9.67 -15.40
CA VAL A 27 5.68 9.13 -15.76
C VAL A 27 6.71 9.70 -14.79
N ALA A 28 7.40 8.82 -14.07
CA ALA A 28 8.35 9.24 -13.03
C ALA A 28 9.80 9.24 -13.50
N TRP A 29 10.65 10.02 -12.81
CA TRP A 29 12.11 10.12 -13.00
C TRP A 29 12.62 10.63 -14.36
N LEU A 30 11.74 10.82 -15.35
CA LEU A 30 12.09 11.24 -16.71
C LEU A 30 11.81 12.74 -16.95
N GLY A 31 12.03 13.58 -15.93
CA GLY A 31 11.81 15.03 -15.98
C GLY A 31 10.34 15.43 -15.91
N PRO A 32 9.91 16.54 -16.54
CA PRO A 32 8.54 17.05 -16.48
C PRO A 32 7.52 16.03 -16.98
N ALA A 33 6.39 15.86 -16.27
CA ALA A 33 5.27 15.02 -16.68
C ALA A 33 3.99 15.49 -15.96
N THR A 34 2.83 15.13 -16.49
CA THR A 34 1.59 15.32 -15.73
C THR A 34 1.60 14.41 -14.50
N VAL A 35 1.41 14.99 -13.32
CA VAL A 35 1.34 14.26 -12.04
C VAL A 35 -0.10 14.28 -11.55
N PHE A 36 -0.70 13.09 -11.48
CA PHE A 36 -2.05 12.86 -11.00
C PHE A 36 -2.07 12.65 -9.47
N PRO A 37 -3.25 12.52 -8.83
CA PRO A 37 -3.29 12.06 -7.45
C PRO A 37 -2.59 10.71 -7.29
N GLN A 38 -1.95 10.52 -6.13
CA GLN A 38 -1.46 9.21 -5.71
C GLN A 38 -2.54 8.13 -5.88
N PRO A 39 -2.16 6.86 -6.14
CA PRO A 39 -3.11 5.76 -6.32
C PRO A 39 -4.18 5.66 -5.22
N VAL A 40 -3.81 5.87 -3.95
CA VAL A 40 -4.78 5.88 -2.83
C VAL A 40 -5.83 6.99 -2.96
N GLY A 41 -5.45 8.13 -3.54
CA GLY A 41 -6.35 9.23 -3.87
C GLY A 41 -7.21 8.92 -5.09
N LEU A 42 -6.63 8.37 -6.16
CA LEU A 42 -7.40 7.91 -7.32
C LEU A 42 -8.46 6.89 -6.91
N ALA A 43 -8.11 5.96 -6.02
CA ALA A 43 -9.03 4.97 -5.51
C ALA A 43 -10.19 5.57 -4.71
N ALA A 44 -9.97 6.71 -4.05
CA ALA A 44 -11.04 7.42 -3.34
C ALA A 44 -12.16 7.94 -4.27
N SER A 45 -11.91 8.01 -5.59
CA SER A 45 -12.96 8.35 -6.57
C SER A 45 -13.98 7.21 -6.78
N TRP A 46 -13.58 5.95 -6.59
CA TRP A 46 -14.36 4.76 -6.99
C TRP A 46 -14.90 4.88 -8.44
N ASP A 47 -14.08 5.42 -9.35
CA ASP A 47 -14.44 5.74 -10.73
C ASP A 47 -13.44 5.07 -11.69
N GLU A 48 -13.77 3.85 -12.11
CA GLU A 48 -12.94 3.06 -13.03
C GLU A 48 -12.72 3.77 -14.37
N ASP A 49 -13.71 4.52 -14.89
CA ASP A 49 -13.54 5.24 -16.15
C ASP A 49 -12.54 6.40 -16.01
N LEU A 50 -12.62 7.15 -14.91
CA LEU A 50 -11.63 8.18 -14.60
C LEU A 50 -10.22 7.58 -14.53
N ILE A 51 -10.05 6.49 -13.78
CA ILE A 51 -8.74 5.85 -13.60
C ILE A 51 -8.20 5.29 -14.93
N ARG A 52 -9.05 4.72 -15.78
CA ARG A 52 -8.67 4.29 -17.14
C ARG A 52 -8.23 5.45 -18.02
N ARG A 53 -8.94 6.60 -17.96
CA ARG A 53 -8.53 7.82 -18.67
C ARG A 53 -7.18 8.33 -18.17
N VAL A 54 -6.93 8.27 -16.86
CA VAL A 54 -5.62 8.63 -16.27
C VAL A 54 -4.53 7.68 -16.80
N GLY A 55 -4.74 6.37 -16.76
CA GLY A 55 -3.79 5.38 -17.31
C GLY A 55 -3.51 5.61 -18.81
N THR A 56 -4.53 5.99 -19.58
CA THR A 56 -4.36 6.35 -21.00
C THR A 56 -3.46 7.57 -21.16
N ALA A 57 -3.67 8.62 -20.35
CA ALA A 57 -2.85 9.83 -20.39
C ALA A 57 -1.38 9.51 -20.07
N VAL A 58 -1.14 8.74 -19.02
CA VAL A 58 0.21 8.31 -18.59
C VAL A 58 0.89 7.45 -19.66
N GLY A 59 0.18 6.49 -20.25
CA GLY A 59 0.73 5.66 -21.33
C GLY A 59 1.11 6.46 -22.58
N ARG A 60 0.34 7.50 -22.90
CA ARG A 60 0.64 8.42 -24.01
C ARG A 60 1.86 9.29 -23.72
N GLU A 61 1.97 9.82 -22.50
CA GLU A 61 3.17 10.56 -22.09
C GLU A 61 4.41 9.67 -22.07
N LEU A 62 4.30 8.41 -21.64
CA LEU A 62 5.43 7.47 -21.68
C LEU A 62 5.91 7.22 -23.12
N ARG A 63 4.99 7.12 -24.08
CA ARG A 63 5.33 7.08 -25.52
C ARG A 63 5.99 8.38 -25.99
N GLY A 64 5.50 9.52 -25.54
CA GLY A 64 6.13 10.82 -25.81
C GLY A 64 7.56 10.91 -25.28
N LYS A 65 7.82 10.41 -24.06
CA LYS A 65 9.17 10.30 -23.48
C LYS A 65 10.07 9.38 -24.30
N LYS A 66 9.55 8.23 -24.74
CA LYS A 66 10.28 7.31 -25.61
C LYS A 66 10.63 7.90 -26.98
N ALA A 67 9.76 8.74 -27.54
CA ALA A 67 10.03 9.41 -28.81
C ALA A 67 11.19 10.42 -28.71
N ASP A 68 11.39 11.03 -27.54
CA ASP A 68 12.52 11.93 -27.25
C ASP A 68 13.80 11.16 -26.88
N ASP A 69 13.67 10.10 -26.06
CA ASP A 69 14.75 9.24 -25.63
C ASP A 69 14.42 7.76 -25.87
N ALA A 70 15.06 7.17 -26.87
CA ALA A 70 14.84 5.77 -27.27
C ALA A 70 15.16 4.75 -26.16
N SER A 71 15.96 5.12 -25.16
CA SER A 71 16.30 4.26 -24.01
C SER A 71 15.14 4.06 -23.04
N VAL A 72 14.11 4.90 -23.10
CA VAL A 72 12.91 4.75 -22.27
C VAL A 72 12.14 3.48 -22.67
N GLY A 73 11.89 2.64 -21.66
CA GLY A 73 11.11 1.41 -21.79
C GLY A 73 9.61 1.68 -21.88
N THR A 74 8.90 0.86 -22.66
CA THR A 74 7.42 0.87 -22.70
C THR A 74 6.79 -0.16 -21.77
N ASN A 75 7.60 -0.86 -20.97
CA ASN A 75 7.11 -1.71 -19.89
C ASN A 75 6.88 -0.83 -18.64
N ALA A 76 5.62 -0.48 -18.38
CA ALA A 76 5.24 0.43 -17.32
C ALA A 76 5.17 -0.32 -15.98
N TRP A 77 6.02 0.03 -15.02
CA TRP A 77 6.07 -0.56 -13.68
C TRP A 77 4.96 -0.05 -12.77
N ALA A 78 3.71 -0.25 -13.21
CA ALA A 78 2.50 0.14 -12.50
C ALA A 78 1.32 -0.70 -13.00
N PRO A 79 0.27 -0.84 -12.20
CA PRO A 79 0.08 -0.33 -10.83
C PRO A 79 0.63 -1.24 -9.71
N VAL A 80 0.77 -0.67 -8.50
CA VAL A 80 0.88 -1.46 -7.26
C VAL A 80 -0.50 -2.00 -6.89
N VAL A 81 -0.62 -3.32 -6.71
CA VAL A 81 -1.88 -4.00 -6.41
C VAL A 81 -1.87 -4.79 -5.11
N ASN A 82 -0.82 -4.67 -4.30
CA ASN A 82 -0.86 -5.17 -2.93
C ASN A 82 -2.02 -4.51 -2.19
N PRO A 83 -2.99 -5.27 -1.65
CA PRO A 83 -4.07 -4.68 -0.87
C PRO A 83 -3.50 -3.92 0.33
N LEU A 84 -4.17 -2.83 0.74
CA LEU A 84 -3.75 -1.97 1.86
C LEU A 84 -4.03 -2.63 3.22
N ARG A 85 -3.37 -3.77 3.46
CA ARG A 85 -3.54 -4.64 4.63
C ARG A 85 -3.30 -3.92 5.94
N HIS A 86 -2.25 -3.10 5.98
CA HIS A 86 -1.79 -2.46 7.20
C HIS A 86 -1.48 -0.97 6.95
N PRO A 87 -2.15 -0.05 7.67
CA PRO A 87 -2.06 1.40 7.41
C PRO A 87 -0.72 2.06 7.80
N LEU A 88 0.15 1.32 8.49
CA LEU A 88 1.53 1.74 8.78
C LEU A 88 2.54 1.36 7.69
N TRP A 89 2.12 0.61 6.66
CA TRP A 89 3.01 0.26 5.57
C TRP A 89 3.57 1.51 4.89
N GLY A 90 4.89 1.57 4.73
CA GLY A 90 5.59 2.72 4.17
C GLY A 90 5.21 3.07 2.73
N ARG A 91 4.62 2.15 1.95
CA ARG A 91 4.20 2.40 0.55
C ARG A 91 2.69 2.37 0.36
N ASN A 92 1.93 2.59 1.43
CA ASN A 92 0.47 2.55 1.40
C ASN A 92 -0.13 3.53 0.37
N GLU A 93 0.56 4.63 0.05
CA GLU A 93 0.15 5.62 -0.94
C GLU A 93 0.10 5.08 -2.38
N GLU A 94 0.90 4.05 -2.67
CA GLU A 94 1.00 3.46 -4.00
C GLU A 94 -0.14 2.47 -4.30
N GLY A 95 -0.81 1.95 -3.26
CA GLY A 95 -1.92 1.01 -3.42
C GLY A 95 -3.28 1.68 -3.57
N PHE A 96 -4.30 0.88 -3.91
CA PHE A 96 -5.66 1.38 -4.20
C PHE A 96 -6.61 1.20 -3.02
N SER A 97 -6.76 -0.02 -2.49
CA SER A 97 -7.73 -0.30 -1.43
C SER A 97 -7.28 -1.40 -0.48
N GLU A 98 -7.82 -1.41 0.74
CA GLU A 98 -7.72 -2.59 1.63
C GLU A 98 -8.64 -3.75 1.16
N ASP A 99 -9.61 -3.48 0.28
CA ASP A 99 -10.42 -4.52 -0.35
C ASP A 99 -9.70 -5.06 -1.60
N PRO A 100 -9.43 -6.38 -1.69
CA PRO A 100 -8.60 -6.93 -2.76
C PRO A 100 -9.28 -6.86 -4.13
N HIS A 101 -10.59 -6.82 -4.16
CA HIS A 101 -11.33 -6.83 -5.42
C HIS A 101 -11.65 -5.43 -5.92
N LEU A 102 -11.90 -4.48 -5.01
CA LEU A 102 -11.88 -3.08 -5.36
C LEU A 102 -10.49 -2.68 -5.88
N THR A 103 -9.42 -3.20 -5.25
CA THR A 103 -8.05 -3.06 -5.77
C THR A 103 -7.93 -3.62 -7.19
N ALA A 104 -8.37 -4.86 -7.41
CA ALA A 104 -8.35 -5.48 -8.75
C ALA A 104 -9.12 -4.65 -9.80
N ALA A 105 -10.31 -4.14 -9.47
CA ALA A 105 -11.13 -3.35 -10.39
C ALA A 105 -10.48 -2.02 -10.76
N LEU A 106 -10.05 -1.24 -9.75
CA LEU A 106 -9.48 0.09 -9.96
C LEU A 106 -8.09 0.02 -10.62
N ALA A 107 -7.23 -0.88 -10.14
CA ALA A 107 -5.92 -1.10 -10.74
C ALA A 107 -6.04 -1.71 -12.15
N GLY A 108 -7.01 -2.61 -12.37
CA GLY A 108 -7.34 -3.16 -13.68
C GLY A 108 -7.77 -2.08 -14.68
N ALA A 109 -8.57 -1.11 -14.24
CA ALA A 109 -8.94 0.04 -15.06
C ALA A 109 -7.71 0.89 -15.44
N TYR A 110 -6.77 1.09 -14.50
CA TYR A 110 -5.51 1.78 -14.78
C TYR A 110 -4.66 1.01 -15.81
N CYS A 111 -4.50 -0.31 -15.62
CA CYS A 111 -3.84 -1.20 -16.58
C CYS A 111 -4.48 -1.11 -17.97
N ALA A 112 -5.80 -1.17 -18.06
CA ALA A 112 -6.51 -1.08 -19.35
C ALA A 112 -6.21 0.25 -20.05
N GLY A 113 -6.15 1.35 -19.30
CA GLY A 113 -5.74 2.65 -19.82
C GLY A 113 -4.31 2.67 -20.34
N LEU A 114 -3.36 2.19 -19.54
CA LEU A 114 -1.94 2.07 -19.92
C LEU A 114 -1.74 1.18 -21.16
N LYS A 115 -2.45 0.05 -21.23
CA LYS A 115 -2.44 -0.89 -22.36
C LYS A 115 -3.05 -0.28 -23.62
N GLY A 116 -4.10 0.54 -23.49
CA GLY A 116 -4.85 1.10 -24.61
C GLY A 116 -5.77 0.10 -25.31
N ASP A 117 -6.59 0.60 -26.24
CA ASP A 117 -7.74 -0.13 -26.81
C ASP A 117 -7.45 -0.82 -28.15
N HIS A 118 -6.22 -0.76 -28.68
CA HIS A 118 -5.92 -1.37 -29.97
C HIS A 118 -5.90 -2.90 -29.86
N GLU A 119 -6.53 -3.59 -30.81
CA GLU A 119 -6.78 -5.05 -30.76
C GLU A 119 -5.48 -5.88 -30.67
N MET A 120 -4.45 -5.54 -31.47
CA MET A 120 -3.19 -6.28 -31.49
C MET A 120 -2.03 -5.64 -30.72
N PHE A 121 -1.84 -4.32 -30.89
CA PHE A 121 -0.75 -3.55 -30.30
C PHE A 121 -1.16 -2.84 -29.02
N TRP A 122 -0.23 -2.69 -28.09
CA TRP A 122 -0.45 -2.04 -26.81
C TRP A 122 0.28 -0.70 -26.76
N LEU A 123 -0.38 0.29 -26.18
CA LEU A 123 0.17 1.61 -25.90
C LEU A 123 1.37 1.48 -24.97
N THR A 124 1.26 0.77 -23.86
CA THR A 124 2.39 0.33 -23.03
C THR A 124 2.14 -1.11 -22.57
N VAL A 125 3.08 -1.71 -21.84
CA VAL A 125 2.88 -3.01 -21.20
C VAL A 125 2.77 -2.79 -19.69
N PRO A 126 1.56 -2.83 -19.10
CA PRO A 126 1.38 -2.66 -17.66
C PRO A 126 1.96 -3.85 -16.89
N THR A 127 2.70 -3.55 -15.83
CA THR A 127 3.33 -4.51 -14.92
C THR A 127 2.70 -4.38 -13.54
N LEU A 128 1.90 -5.36 -13.13
CA LEU A 128 1.39 -5.40 -11.75
C LEU A 128 2.55 -5.60 -10.78
N LYS A 129 2.54 -4.91 -9.64
CA LYS A 129 3.56 -5.11 -8.61
C LYS A 129 2.98 -5.04 -7.19
N HIS A 130 3.56 -5.66 -6.18
CA HIS A 130 4.69 -6.59 -6.23
C HIS A 130 4.20 -7.94 -5.74
N PHE A 131 4.32 -8.95 -6.59
CA PHE A 131 3.78 -10.29 -6.35
C PHE A 131 4.71 -11.08 -5.41
N LEU A 132 4.33 -11.32 -4.15
CA LEU A 132 3.08 -10.92 -3.49
C LEU A 132 3.25 -10.70 -1.97
N ALA A 133 2.20 -10.19 -1.32
CA ALA A 133 2.14 -9.93 0.12
C ALA A 133 3.30 -9.09 0.67
N TYR A 134 3.58 -8.01 -0.05
CA TYR A 134 4.58 -7.02 0.31
C TYR A 134 3.89 -5.78 0.87
N ASN A 135 3.69 -5.76 2.19
CA ASN A 135 3.06 -4.67 2.93
C ASN A 135 3.85 -4.30 4.20
N ASN A 136 5.18 -4.41 4.16
CA ASN A 136 6.12 -3.88 5.15
C ASN A 136 7.45 -3.54 4.46
N GLU A 137 8.07 -2.44 4.85
CA GLU A 137 9.36 -2.00 4.33
C GLU A 137 10.54 -2.43 5.21
N ALA A 138 10.32 -2.48 6.53
CA ALA A 138 11.35 -2.93 7.46
C ALA A 138 11.75 -4.38 7.15
N ASP A 139 13.05 -4.60 6.92
CA ASP A 139 13.61 -5.91 6.57
C ASP A 139 12.91 -6.59 5.39
N ARG A 140 12.35 -5.81 4.45
CA ARG A 140 11.49 -6.28 3.34
C ARG A 140 12.05 -7.42 2.50
N ASN A 141 13.38 -7.57 2.43
CA ASN A 141 14.06 -8.61 1.66
C ASN A 141 14.44 -9.84 2.49
N VAL A 142 14.10 -9.89 3.78
CA VAL A 142 14.32 -11.07 4.65
C VAL A 142 13.12 -11.39 5.54
N SER A 143 12.11 -10.53 5.60
CA SER A 143 10.83 -10.80 6.24
C SER A 143 10.05 -11.87 5.45
N SER A 144 9.27 -12.67 6.18
CA SER A 144 8.46 -13.76 5.61
C SER A 144 6.98 -13.55 5.92
N SER A 145 6.20 -13.22 4.90
CA SER A 145 4.76 -13.05 4.98
C SER A 145 4.10 -14.43 5.12
N GLN A 146 3.55 -14.70 6.30
CA GLN A 146 2.92 -15.99 6.63
C GLN A 146 1.44 -15.95 6.24
N LEU A 147 1.12 -16.55 5.09
CA LEU A 147 -0.22 -16.59 4.51
C LEU A 147 -0.78 -18.01 4.56
N ARG A 148 -1.73 -18.26 5.47
CA ARG A 148 -2.54 -19.47 5.37
C ARG A 148 -3.27 -19.53 4.03
N ALA A 149 -3.57 -20.73 3.55
CA ALA A 149 -4.20 -20.94 2.24
C ALA A 149 -5.44 -20.05 2.02
N ARG A 150 -6.27 -19.91 3.06
CA ARG A 150 -7.43 -19.00 3.00
C ARG A 150 -7.05 -17.55 2.73
N VAL A 151 -6.08 -16.98 3.44
CA VAL A 151 -5.66 -15.58 3.23
C VAL A 151 -5.00 -15.40 1.87
N LEU A 152 -4.16 -16.35 1.45
CA LEU A 152 -3.54 -16.34 0.13
C LEU A 152 -4.60 -16.24 -0.99
N HIS A 153 -5.63 -17.08 -0.93
CA HIS A 153 -6.64 -17.18 -2.00
C HIS A 153 -7.82 -16.21 -1.87
N GLU A 154 -8.18 -15.79 -0.65
CA GLU A 154 -9.32 -14.89 -0.39
C GLU A 154 -8.90 -13.41 -0.35
N TYR A 155 -7.63 -13.09 -0.12
CA TYR A 155 -7.16 -11.71 0.06
C TYR A 155 -6.03 -11.30 -0.89
N GLU A 156 -4.92 -12.05 -0.96
CA GLU A 156 -3.76 -11.60 -1.74
C GLU A 156 -3.92 -11.83 -3.25
N LEU A 157 -4.19 -13.07 -3.67
CA LEU A 157 -4.30 -13.41 -5.09
C LEU A 157 -5.43 -12.70 -5.84
N PRO A 158 -6.61 -12.44 -5.26
CA PRO A 158 -7.70 -11.76 -5.96
C PRO A 158 -7.35 -10.38 -6.53
N ALA A 159 -6.40 -9.66 -5.91
CA ALA A 159 -5.96 -8.34 -6.38
C ALA A 159 -5.23 -8.40 -7.73
N TYR A 160 -4.59 -9.52 -8.05
CA TYR A 160 -3.86 -9.75 -9.30
C TYR A 160 -4.74 -10.41 -10.37
N ARG A 161 -5.69 -11.24 -9.93
CA ARG A 161 -6.41 -12.15 -10.81
C ARG A 161 -7.18 -11.45 -11.92
N GLY A 162 -8.03 -10.48 -11.59
CA GLY A 162 -8.87 -9.77 -12.56
C GLY A 162 -8.07 -9.11 -13.70
N PRO A 163 -7.12 -8.19 -13.39
CA PRO A 163 -6.31 -7.54 -14.43
C PRO A 163 -5.50 -8.52 -15.29
N ILE A 164 -5.12 -9.66 -14.74
CA ILE A 164 -4.43 -10.72 -15.48
C ILE A 164 -5.40 -11.45 -16.39
N GLU A 165 -6.51 -12.01 -15.88
CA GLU A 165 -7.53 -12.77 -16.64
C GLU A 165 -8.15 -11.93 -17.77
N ASP A 166 -8.39 -10.64 -17.53
CA ASP A 166 -8.94 -9.70 -18.53
C ASP A 166 -7.91 -9.30 -19.62
N GLY A 167 -6.65 -9.68 -19.43
CA GLY A 167 -5.57 -9.33 -20.34
C GLY A 167 -5.18 -7.85 -20.31
N ALA A 168 -5.54 -7.13 -19.26
CA ALA A 168 -5.14 -5.73 -19.05
C ALA A 168 -3.67 -5.63 -18.66
N ALA A 169 -3.18 -6.56 -17.83
CA ALA A 169 -1.77 -6.68 -17.48
C ALA A 169 -1.01 -7.58 -18.48
N GLY A 170 0.18 -7.12 -18.87
CA GLY A 170 1.11 -7.89 -19.72
C GLY A 170 2.35 -8.38 -19.00
N ALA A 171 2.59 -7.89 -17.78
CA ALA A 171 3.71 -8.31 -16.95
C ALA A 171 3.36 -8.28 -15.45
N VAL A 172 4.19 -8.94 -14.65
CA VAL A 172 4.16 -8.91 -13.18
C VAL A 172 5.57 -8.77 -12.64
N MET A 173 5.76 -7.87 -11.67
CA MET A 173 6.99 -7.74 -10.89
C MET A 173 6.86 -8.51 -9.58
N LEU A 174 7.87 -9.33 -9.27
CA LEU A 174 7.92 -10.11 -8.02
C LEU A 174 8.38 -9.23 -6.85
N SER A 175 7.97 -9.55 -5.63
CA SER A 175 8.31 -8.78 -4.42
C SER A 175 9.67 -9.16 -3.81
N TYR A 176 10.19 -8.31 -2.92
CA TYR A 176 11.43 -8.59 -2.17
C TYR A 176 11.27 -9.69 -1.12
N ASN A 177 10.12 -9.80 -0.48
CA ASN A 177 9.93 -10.62 0.71
C ASN A 177 9.88 -12.12 0.40
N LEU A 178 9.99 -12.90 1.47
CA LEU A 178 9.60 -14.30 1.46
C LEU A 178 8.09 -14.40 1.67
N VAL A 179 7.46 -15.41 1.07
CA VAL A 179 6.08 -15.81 1.32
C VAL A 179 6.09 -17.25 1.78
N ASN A 180 5.57 -17.52 2.98
CA ASN A 180 5.61 -18.85 3.58
C ASN A 180 7.03 -19.46 3.58
N GLY A 181 8.03 -18.61 3.86
CA GLY A 181 9.45 -18.98 3.93
C GLY A 181 10.14 -19.21 2.58
N ARG A 182 9.48 -18.95 1.44
CA ARG A 182 10.09 -18.99 0.10
C ARG A 182 10.26 -17.58 -0.46
N PRO A 183 11.44 -17.18 -0.97
CA PRO A 183 11.59 -15.91 -1.68
C PRO A 183 10.64 -15.82 -2.87
N ALA A 184 9.99 -14.66 -3.07
CA ALA A 184 9.02 -14.50 -4.15
C ALA A 184 9.62 -14.78 -5.54
N HIS A 185 10.91 -14.49 -5.71
CA HIS A 185 11.70 -14.72 -6.92
C HIS A 185 11.87 -16.19 -7.33
N VAL A 186 11.55 -17.13 -6.45
CA VAL A 186 11.52 -18.58 -6.74
C VAL A 186 10.16 -19.21 -6.47
N SER A 187 9.11 -18.40 -6.39
CA SER A 187 7.74 -18.85 -6.09
C SER A 187 7.15 -19.74 -7.19
N ASP A 188 6.56 -20.88 -6.79
CA ASP A 188 5.80 -21.76 -7.69
C ASP A 188 4.41 -21.19 -8.04
N LEU A 189 3.96 -20.15 -7.34
CA LEU A 189 2.71 -19.44 -7.65
C LEU A 189 2.75 -18.76 -9.02
N VAL A 190 3.94 -18.44 -9.56
CA VAL A 190 4.08 -17.95 -10.94
C VAL A 190 3.51 -18.98 -11.93
N ALA A 191 3.90 -20.25 -11.79
CA ALA A 191 3.45 -21.32 -12.66
C ALA A 191 2.05 -21.83 -12.31
N ARG A 192 1.73 -21.91 -11.01
CA ARG A 192 0.47 -22.47 -10.49
C ARG A 192 -0.72 -21.52 -10.58
N GLU A 193 -0.48 -20.21 -10.52
CA GLU A 193 -1.53 -19.18 -10.53
C GLU A 193 -1.39 -18.27 -11.75
N LEU A 194 -0.40 -17.37 -11.77
CA LEU A 194 -0.32 -16.27 -12.75
C LEU A 194 -0.37 -16.76 -14.20
N ARG A 195 0.41 -17.80 -14.52
CA ARG A 195 0.43 -18.37 -15.87
C ARG A 195 -0.84 -19.16 -16.18
N GLN A 196 -1.51 -19.77 -15.21
CA GLN A 196 -2.76 -20.49 -15.45
C GLN A 196 -3.91 -19.54 -15.83
N TRP A 197 -3.94 -18.34 -15.25
CA TRP A 197 -4.94 -17.32 -15.57
C TRP A 197 -4.83 -16.78 -17.01
N ARG A 198 -3.70 -17.02 -17.68
CA ARG A 198 -3.42 -16.54 -19.04
C ARG A 198 -2.93 -17.61 -20.01
N ASN A 199 -3.39 -18.85 -19.84
CA ASN A 199 -3.08 -19.99 -20.72
C ASN A 199 -1.56 -20.26 -20.92
N GLY A 200 -0.73 -19.89 -19.94
CA GLY A 200 0.66 -20.36 -19.81
C GLY A 200 1.76 -19.39 -20.27
N GLU A 201 1.53 -18.56 -21.29
CA GLU A 201 2.63 -17.91 -22.04
C GLU A 201 2.55 -16.39 -22.23
N ASP A 202 1.44 -15.73 -21.87
CA ASP A 202 1.20 -14.32 -22.23
C ASP A 202 1.64 -13.27 -21.19
N ILE A 203 2.34 -13.67 -20.12
CA ILE A 203 2.75 -12.74 -19.06
C ILE A 203 4.26 -12.81 -18.81
N THR A 204 4.91 -11.64 -18.86
CA THR A 204 6.34 -11.50 -18.55
C THR A 204 6.53 -11.30 -17.06
N ILE A 205 7.50 -12.00 -16.47
CA ILE A 205 7.87 -11.83 -15.06
C ILE A 205 9.18 -11.07 -14.95
N VAL A 206 9.17 -9.97 -14.20
CA VAL A 206 10.35 -9.15 -13.94
C VAL A 206 10.69 -9.17 -12.45
N THR A 207 11.96 -9.07 -12.10
CA THR A 207 12.36 -8.91 -10.70
C THR A 207 12.18 -7.47 -10.24
N ASP A 208 11.97 -7.28 -8.93
CA ASP A 208 12.20 -5.97 -8.32
C ASP A 208 13.70 -5.60 -8.41
N ALA A 209 14.00 -4.31 -8.30
CA ALA A 209 15.35 -3.78 -8.48
C ALA A 209 16.29 -4.21 -7.35
N GLY A 210 17.40 -4.86 -7.69
CA GLY A 210 18.38 -5.34 -6.69
C GLY A 210 17.92 -6.57 -5.89
N ALA A 211 16.76 -7.14 -6.22
CA ALA A 211 16.28 -8.36 -5.58
C ALA A 211 17.00 -9.66 -6.03
N PRO A 212 17.50 -9.81 -7.28
CA PRO A 212 18.18 -11.04 -7.70
C PRO A 212 19.38 -11.41 -6.81
N SER A 213 20.19 -10.42 -6.41
CA SER A 213 21.33 -10.68 -5.53
C SER A 213 20.93 -11.02 -4.09
N SER A 214 19.75 -10.60 -3.63
CA SER A 214 19.27 -10.90 -2.28
C SER A 214 19.18 -12.40 -2.00
N LEU A 215 18.80 -13.19 -3.01
CA LEU A 215 18.65 -14.66 -2.95
C LEU A 215 19.85 -15.40 -2.34
N TYR A 216 21.08 -14.87 -2.50
CA TYR A 216 22.31 -15.48 -1.98
C TYR A 216 23.11 -14.57 -1.04
N THR A 217 22.76 -13.28 -0.91
CA THR A 217 23.47 -12.34 -0.04
C THR A 217 22.74 -12.08 1.27
N ALA A 218 21.51 -11.57 1.19
CA ALA A 218 20.70 -11.20 2.35
C ALA A 218 19.82 -12.37 2.82
N GLU A 219 19.05 -12.95 1.91
CA GLU A 219 18.14 -14.08 2.19
C GLU A 219 18.91 -15.37 2.45
N LYS A 220 20.06 -15.53 1.77
CA LYS A 220 20.92 -16.73 1.85
C LYS A 220 20.13 -18.02 1.62
N TYR A 221 19.16 -17.96 0.71
CA TYR A 221 18.34 -19.09 0.32
C TYR A 221 19.11 -20.04 -0.62
N PHE A 222 20.04 -19.49 -1.41
CA PHE A 222 21.00 -20.24 -2.21
C PHE A 222 22.43 -19.90 -1.79
N ASP A 223 23.34 -20.87 -1.97
CA ASP A 223 24.75 -20.74 -1.58
C ASP A 223 25.54 -19.78 -2.48
N ASP A 224 25.12 -19.60 -3.73
CA ASP A 224 25.82 -18.80 -4.73
C ASP A 224 24.88 -18.16 -5.77
N GLY A 225 25.40 -17.13 -6.47
CA GLY A 225 24.70 -16.40 -7.51
C GLY A 225 24.26 -17.25 -8.71
N PRO A 226 25.12 -18.12 -9.29
CA PRO A 226 24.70 -19.00 -10.40
C PRO A 226 23.49 -19.89 -10.04
N SER A 227 23.46 -20.45 -8.83
CA SER A 227 22.34 -21.28 -8.36
C SER A 227 21.07 -20.45 -8.15
N ALA A 228 21.19 -19.24 -7.60
CA ALA A 228 20.07 -18.31 -7.42
C ALA A 228 19.46 -17.87 -8.76
N TYR A 229 20.27 -17.43 -9.72
CA TYR A 229 19.81 -17.01 -11.04
C TYR A 229 19.18 -18.17 -11.83
N ALA A 230 19.78 -19.36 -11.75
CA ALA A 230 19.23 -20.58 -12.33
C ALA A 230 17.84 -20.90 -11.77
N ALA A 231 17.70 -20.85 -10.44
CA ALA A 231 16.45 -21.11 -9.74
C ALA A 231 15.37 -20.09 -10.11
N ALA A 232 15.71 -18.80 -10.13
CA ALA A 232 14.79 -17.72 -10.50
C ALA A 232 14.28 -17.87 -11.94
N LEU A 233 15.17 -18.14 -12.90
CA LEU A 233 14.81 -18.39 -14.31
C LEU A 233 13.87 -19.60 -14.45
N ARG A 234 14.16 -20.69 -13.72
CA ARG A 234 13.32 -21.90 -13.73
C ARG A 234 11.96 -21.69 -13.05
N ALA A 235 11.89 -20.90 -11.99
CA ALA A 235 10.64 -20.53 -11.33
C ALA A 235 9.78 -19.63 -12.23
N GLY A 236 10.42 -18.87 -13.12
CA GLY A 236 9.77 -18.18 -14.23
C GLY A 236 10.14 -16.73 -14.40
N VAL A 237 11.19 -16.22 -13.75
CA VAL A 237 11.71 -14.88 -14.00
C VAL A 237 12.21 -14.77 -15.44
N ASP A 238 11.73 -13.75 -16.16
CA ASP A 238 12.08 -13.51 -17.55
C ASP A 238 13.04 -12.32 -17.72
N SER A 239 12.98 -11.30 -16.84
CA SER A 239 13.91 -10.15 -16.80
C SER A 239 14.46 -9.91 -15.40
N PHE A 240 15.78 -9.72 -15.30
CA PHE A 240 16.53 -9.42 -14.09
C PHE A 240 16.86 -7.93 -14.03
N THR A 241 16.39 -7.28 -12.97
CA THR A 241 16.58 -5.86 -12.64
C THR A 241 17.65 -5.75 -11.56
N GLU A 242 18.91 -5.56 -11.93
CA GLU A 242 20.08 -5.62 -11.04
C GLU A 242 21.25 -4.84 -11.65
N ASP A 243 22.20 -4.38 -10.84
CA ASP A 243 23.46 -3.76 -11.31
C ASP A 243 23.31 -2.56 -12.27
N SER A 244 22.17 -1.86 -12.23
CA SER A 244 21.86 -0.68 -13.05
C SER A 244 22.03 -0.96 -14.55
N ASP A 245 22.90 -0.22 -15.26
CA ASP A 245 23.13 -0.36 -16.69
C ASP A 245 24.21 -1.39 -17.04
N ASN A 246 24.80 -2.07 -16.04
CA ASN A 246 25.89 -3.01 -16.23
C ASN A 246 25.41 -4.47 -16.22
N PRO A 247 25.22 -5.12 -17.39
CA PRO A 247 24.71 -6.48 -17.47
C PRO A 247 25.73 -7.57 -17.07
N GLU A 248 27.03 -7.22 -16.98
CA GLU A 248 28.11 -8.20 -16.87
C GLU A 248 27.96 -9.17 -15.68
N PRO A 249 27.52 -8.74 -14.47
CA PRO A 249 27.35 -9.67 -13.38
C PRO A 249 26.22 -10.69 -13.60
N SER A 250 25.05 -10.24 -14.04
CA SER A 250 23.94 -11.15 -14.38
C SER A 250 24.34 -12.14 -15.47
N LEU A 251 25.05 -11.68 -16.52
CA LEU A 251 25.53 -12.54 -17.60
C LEU A 251 26.51 -13.61 -17.08
N ARG A 252 27.42 -13.24 -16.18
CA ARG A 252 28.36 -14.18 -15.57
C ARG A 252 27.64 -15.29 -14.81
N HIS A 253 26.64 -14.93 -13.99
CA HIS A 253 25.88 -15.91 -13.22
C HIS A 253 25.09 -16.87 -14.13
N LEU A 254 24.45 -16.36 -15.18
CA LEU A 254 23.69 -17.18 -16.12
C LEU A 254 24.58 -18.09 -16.99
N HIS A 255 25.74 -17.60 -17.45
CA HIS A 255 26.69 -18.45 -18.19
C HIS A 255 27.26 -19.56 -17.30
N GLU A 256 27.66 -19.24 -16.07
CA GLU A 256 28.15 -20.27 -15.14
C GLU A 256 27.05 -21.28 -14.78
N ALA A 257 25.80 -20.83 -14.66
CA ALA A 257 24.66 -21.73 -14.45
C ALA A 257 24.43 -22.70 -15.62
N LEU A 258 24.62 -22.26 -16.87
CA LEU A 258 24.62 -23.12 -18.06
C LEU A 258 25.78 -24.11 -18.02
N ASP A 259 27.01 -23.64 -17.75
CA ASP A 259 28.20 -24.48 -17.68
C ASP A 259 28.07 -25.58 -16.61
N ARG A 260 27.38 -25.27 -15.51
CA ARG A 260 27.05 -26.21 -14.41
C ARG A 260 25.84 -27.10 -14.71
N GLY A 261 25.12 -26.89 -15.81
CA GLY A 261 23.91 -27.63 -16.17
C GLY A 261 22.71 -27.37 -15.24
N LEU A 262 22.69 -26.22 -14.55
CA LEU A 262 21.58 -25.83 -13.66
C LEU A 262 20.38 -25.29 -14.44
N ILE A 263 20.65 -24.76 -15.64
CA ILE A 263 19.69 -24.32 -16.66
C ILE A 263 20.13 -24.84 -18.02
N THR A 264 19.22 -24.76 -18.98
CA THR A 264 19.39 -25.16 -20.37
C THR A 264 19.12 -23.99 -21.31
N ASP A 265 19.56 -24.08 -22.56
CA ASP A 265 19.20 -23.10 -23.60
C ASP A 265 17.68 -22.94 -23.72
N ALA A 266 16.93 -24.05 -23.55
CA ALA A 266 15.47 -24.03 -23.57
C ALA A 266 14.85 -23.19 -22.43
N ASP A 267 15.52 -23.06 -21.29
CA ASP A 267 15.05 -22.19 -20.20
C ASP A 267 15.22 -20.72 -20.57
N ILE A 268 16.34 -20.38 -21.20
CA ILE A 268 16.65 -19.03 -21.68
C ILE A 268 15.72 -18.65 -22.84
N ASP A 269 15.52 -19.55 -23.81
CA ASP A 269 14.67 -19.32 -24.98
C ASP A 269 13.24 -18.97 -24.58
N ARG A 270 12.69 -19.63 -23.55
CA ARG A 270 11.34 -19.33 -23.04
C ARG A 270 11.24 -17.92 -22.45
N ALA A 271 12.25 -17.49 -21.70
CA ALA A 271 12.29 -16.14 -21.14
C ALA A 271 12.48 -15.06 -22.22
N VAL A 272 13.41 -15.30 -23.15
CA VAL A 272 13.65 -14.40 -24.30
C VAL A 272 12.41 -14.27 -25.18
N LEU A 273 11.69 -15.37 -25.43
CA LEU A 273 10.46 -15.33 -26.22
C LEU A 273 9.41 -14.41 -25.59
N ARG A 274 9.20 -14.47 -24.27
CA ARG A 274 8.25 -13.58 -23.58
C ARG A 274 8.65 -12.11 -23.66
N LEU A 275 9.94 -11.81 -23.54
CA LEU A 275 10.45 -10.43 -23.70
C LEU A 275 10.29 -9.93 -25.15
N LEU A 276 10.48 -10.80 -26.13
CA LEU A 276 10.24 -10.47 -27.55
C LEU A 276 8.74 -10.26 -27.82
N THR A 277 7.87 -11.07 -27.23
CA THR A 277 6.41 -10.88 -27.32
C THR A 277 6.00 -9.52 -26.76
N LEU A 278 6.56 -9.09 -25.63
CA LEU A 278 6.32 -7.76 -25.07
C LEU A 278 6.67 -6.66 -26.08
N ARG A 279 7.85 -6.76 -26.71
CA ARG A 279 8.35 -5.80 -27.72
C ARG A 279 7.53 -5.79 -29.00
N GLU A 280 7.10 -6.97 -29.45
CA GLU A 280 6.17 -7.11 -30.58
C GLU A 280 4.85 -6.40 -30.26
N ARG A 281 4.28 -6.65 -29.08
CA ARG A 281 3.01 -6.03 -28.65
C ARG A 281 3.10 -4.51 -28.61
N THR A 282 4.26 -3.92 -28.34
CA THR A 282 4.42 -2.47 -28.33
C THR A 282 4.75 -1.88 -29.71
N GLY A 283 4.67 -2.68 -30.77
CA GLY A 283 4.83 -2.26 -32.17
C GLY A 283 6.28 -2.07 -32.59
N GLU A 284 7.25 -2.57 -31.82
CA GLU A 284 8.68 -2.33 -32.11
C GLU A 284 9.11 -2.89 -33.47
N PHE A 285 8.49 -3.99 -33.92
CA PHE A 285 8.82 -4.66 -35.17
C PHE A 285 7.99 -4.19 -36.37
N GLU A 286 7.05 -3.26 -36.15
CA GLU A 286 6.24 -2.69 -37.22
C GLU A 286 6.96 -1.53 -37.92
N PRO A 287 6.74 -1.34 -39.22
CA PRO A 287 7.14 -0.11 -39.90
C PRO A 287 6.62 1.12 -39.16
N ASP A 288 7.48 2.12 -38.99
CA ASP A 288 7.18 3.38 -38.32
C ASP A 288 6.66 3.24 -36.87
N GLY A 289 6.87 2.09 -36.21
CA GLY A 289 6.44 1.83 -34.82
C GLY A 289 4.96 1.49 -34.63
N GLY A 290 4.25 1.14 -35.72
CA GLY A 290 2.86 0.73 -35.69
C GLY A 290 1.87 1.85 -35.30
N PRO A 291 0.71 1.54 -34.69
CA PRO A 291 -0.36 2.52 -34.44
C PRO A 291 0.00 3.62 -33.44
N TYR A 292 1.06 3.44 -32.66
CA TYR A 292 1.52 4.39 -31.63
C TYR A 292 2.85 5.05 -31.96
N GLY A 293 3.48 4.72 -33.10
CA GLY A 293 4.80 5.23 -33.46
C GLY A 293 4.84 6.72 -33.83
N SER A 294 3.68 7.33 -34.10
CA SER A 294 3.57 8.78 -34.37
C SER A 294 3.36 9.64 -33.12
N LEU A 295 3.30 9.05 -31.91
CA LEU A 295 3.17 9.80 -30.67
C LEU A 295 4.51 10.46 -30.33
N GLY A 296 4.51 11.76 -30.05
CA GLY A 296 5.72 12.54 -29.79
C GLY A 296 5.77 13.21 -28.41
N PRO A 297 6.89 13.90 -28.12
CA PRO A 297 7.14 14.55 -26.83
C PRO A 297 6.16 15.70 -26.51
N GLU A 298 5.43 16.23 -27.50
CA GLU A 298 4.40 17.26 -27.29
C GLU A 298 3.24 16.83 -26.39
N LEU A 299 3.12 15.52 -26.11
CA LEU A 299 2.11 14.97 -25.21
C LEU A 299 2.43 15.18 -23.73
N VAL A 300 3.71 15.45 -23.40
CA VAL A 300 4.15 15.70 -22.03
C VAL A 300 3.58 17.04 -21.54
N GLY A 301 2.69 16.98 -20.55
CA GLY A 301 2.01 18.19 -20.06
C GLY A 301 0.92 18.69 -21.02
N ASP A 302 0.33 17.80 -21.84
CA ASP A 302 -0.80 18.15 -22.70
C ASP A 302 -1.91 18.84 -21.87
N PRO A 303 -2.47 19.99 -22.30
CA PRO A 303 -3.53 20.68 -21.56
C PRO A 303 -4.74 19.80 -21.21
N ALA A 304 -5.04 18.78 -22.01
CA ALA A 304 -6.09 17.81 -21.72
C ALA A 304 -5.70 16.88 -20.55
N HIS A 305 -4.43 16.51 -20.42
CA HIS A 305 -3.92 15.74 -19.28
C HIS A 305 -3.93 16.59 -18.00
N VAL A 306 -3.54 17.87 -18.10
CA VAL A 306 -3.61 18.82 -16.96
C VAL A 306 -5.05 19.03 -16.50
N ALA A 307 -6.00 19.17 -17.43
CA ALA A 307 -7.43 19.27 -17.10
C ALA A 307 -7.95 17.98 -16.43
N LEU A 308 -7.49 16.81 -16.89
CA LEU A 308 -7.79 15.52 -16.27
C LEU A 308 -7.19 15.41 -14.87
N ALA A 309 -5.98 15.93 -14.62
CA ALA A 309 -5.37 15.95 -13.29
C ALA A 309 -6.22 16.75 -12.29
N ARG A 310 -6.79 17.90 -12.71
CA ARG A 310 -7.75 18.65 -11.88
C ARG A 310 -9.06 17.88 -11.65
N GLU A 311 -9.60 17.21 -12.67
CA GLU A 311 -10.78 16.36 -12.51
C GLU A 311 -10.53 15.25 -11.49
N ALA A 312 -9.38 14.57 -11.60
CA ALA A 312 -8.94 13.52 -10.68
C ALA A 312 -8.78 14.05 -9.26
N ALA A 313 -7.97 15.11 -9.07
CA ALA A 313 -7.76 15.74 -7.77
C ALA A 313 -9.08 16.09 -7.07
N ARG A 314 -10.03 16.70 -7.81
CA ARG A 314 -11.36 17.04 -7.29
C ARG A 314 -12.19 15.82 -6.89
N LYS A 315 -12.25 14.79 -7.74
CA LYS A 315 -13.04 13.57 -7.47
C LYS A 315 -12.46 12.71 -6.34
N SER A 316 -11.17 12.88 -6.04
CA SER A 316 -10.43 12.20 -4.96
C SER A 316 -10.63 12.83 -3.58
N VAL A 317 -11.12 14.08 -3.48
CA VAL A 317 -11.37 14.74 -2.18
C VAL A 317 -12.50 14.03 -1.44
N VAL A 318 -12.25 13.65 -0.18
CA VAL A 318 -13.22 13.00 0.71
C VAL A 318 -13.60 13.96 1.84
N LEU A 319 -14.88 14.31 1.92
CA LEU A 319 -15.43 15.04 3.06
C LEU A 319 -15.67 14.05 4.21
N LEU A 320 -14.77 14.00 5.19
CA LEU A 320 -14.83 13.06 6.30
C LEU A 320 -15.85 13.48 7.37
N ARG A 321 -15.99 14.77 7.61
CA ARG A 321 -16.93 15.33 8.59
C ARG A 321 -17.41 16.70 8.15
N ASN A 322 -18.68 17.00 8.39
CA ASN A 322 -19.25 18.33 8.17
C ASN A 322 -20.44 18.56 9.11
N GLY A 323 -20.15 18.88 10.37
CA GLY A 323 -21.14 19.11 11.42
C GLY A 323 -21.42 20.60 11.67
N PRO A 324 -22.44 20.90 12.50
CA PRO A 324 -22.74 22.27 12.90
C PRO A 324 -21.60 22.87 13.73
N VAL A 325 -21.42 24.19 13.63
CA VAL A 325 -20.46 24.95 14.43
C VAL A 325 -21.18 25.50 15.66
N ALA A 326 -21.02 24.90 16.83
CA ALA A 326 -21.55 25.43 18.11
C ALA A 326 -22.97 26.07 17.99
N ASP A 327 -23.09 27.38 18.21
CA ASP A 327 -24.35 28.14 18.19
C ASP A 327 -24.93 28.36 16.76
N GLU A 328 -24.23 27.91 15.72
CA GLU A 328 -24.71 27.93 14.33
C GLU A 328 -25.35 26.60 13.94
N ALA A 329 -26.57 26.68 13.40
CA ALA A 329 -27.26 25.50 12.88
C ALA A 329 -26.64 24.97 11.56
N ALA A 330 -25.83 25.77 10.86
CA ALA A 330 -25.27 25.43 9.56
C ALA A 330 -23.82 24.87 9.68
N PRO A 331 -23.44 23.94 8.79
CA PRO A 331 -22.05 23.47 8.70
C PRO A 331 -21.11 24.55 8.12
N VAL A 332 -19.79 24.37 8.31
CA VAL A 332 -18.77 25.27 7.72
C VAL A 332 -18.72 25.15 6.20
N LEU A 333 -18.83 23.93 5.67
CA LEU A 333 -18.76 23.66 4.24
C LEU A 333 -20.14 23.42 3.62
N PRO A 334 -20.38 23.86 2.37
CA PRO A 334 -19.44 24.59 1.51
C PRO A 334 -19.24 26.05 1.94
N LEU A 335 -18.08 26.62 1.61
CA LEU A 335 -17.72 28.02 1.87
C LEU A 335 -18.61 29.02 1.09
N GLY A 336 -19.17 28.59 -0.04
CA GLY A 336 -20.07 29.40 -0.87
C GLY A 336 -19.34 30.47 -1.68
N SER A 337 -20.09 31.46 -2.19
CA SER A 337 -19.53 32.49 -3.06
C SER A 337 -18.78 33.60 -2.33
N ALA A 338 -19.08 33.82 -1.04
CA ALA A 338 -18.56 34.92 -0.25
C ALA A 338 -18.28 34.48 1.21
N PRO A 339 -17.21 33.70 1.45
CA PRO A 339 -16.86 33.23 2.80
C PRO A 339 -16.30 34.31 3.72
N GLY A 340 -16.15 35.55 3.23
CA GLY A 340 -15.38 36.59 3.90
C GLY A 340 -13.88 36.33 3.75
N LYS A 341 -13.12 36.66 4.79
CA LYS A 341 -11.68 36.44 4.85
C LYS A 341 -11.35 35.00 5.22
N VAL A 342 -10.50 34.35 4.43
CA VAL A 342 -10.06 32.97 4.66
C VAL A 342 -8.60 32.95 5.09
N ALA A 343 -8.29 32.35 6.23
CA ALA A 343 -6.92 32.06 6.64
C ALA A 343 -6.56 30.61 6.32
N VAL A 344 -5.60 30.38 5.43
CA VAL A 344 -5.02 29.05 5.18
C VAL A 344 -3.78 28.89 6.04
N ILE A 345 -3.81 27.94 6.98
CA ILE A 345 -2.83 27.82 8.05
C ILE A 345 -2.16 26.44 8.01
N GLY A 346 -0.83 26.38 7.98
CA GLY A 346 -0.06 25.14 7.96
C GLY A 346 0.83 25.01 6.73
N ALA A 347 1.96 24.32 6.88
CA ALA A 347 3.00 24.25 5.85
C ALA A 347 2.52 23.68 4.51
N LEU A 348 1.65 22.66 4.55
CA LEU A 348 1.11 22.03 3.35
C LEU A 348 0.06 22.90 2.62
N GLY A 349 -0.36 24.02 3.20
CA GLY A 349 -1.28 24.95 2.53
C GLY A 349 -0.63 25.72 1.38
N SER A 350 0.68 25.96 1.45
CA SER A 350 1.44 26.79 0.48
C SER A 350 2.39 25.98 -0.39
N THR A 351 2.37 24.64 -0.29
CA THR A 351 3.33 23.77 -0.96
C THR A 351 2.61 22.61 -1.63
N VAL A 352 2.98 22.30 -2.88
CA VAL A 352 2.62 21.05 -3.55
C VAL A 352 3.84 20.14 -3.49
N LEU A 353 3.66 18.94 -2.92
CA LEU A 353 4.74 17.97 -2.77
C LEU A 353 4.65 16.89 -3.84
N SER A 354 5.79 16.52 -4.40
CA SER A 354 5.96 15.27 -5.15
C SER A 354 6.18 14.10 -4.20
N ASP A 355 6.19 12.88 -4.74
CA ASP A 355 6.69 11.68 -4.05
C ASP A 355 7.79 11.00 -4.87
N TRP A 356 8.15 9.77 -4.48
CA TRP A 356 9.20 9.00 -5.15
C TRP A 356 8.88 8.66 -6.59
N TYR A 357 7.61 8.37 -6.88
CA TYR A 357 7.15 7.86 -8.17
C TYR A 357 6.41 8.94 -8.95
N SER A 358 6.94 10.16 -8.86
CA SER A 358 6.45 11.36 -9.55
C SER A 358 7.44 11.83 -10.63
N GLY A 359 6.90 12.42 -11.70
CA GLY A 359 7.68 13.29 -12.59
C GLY A 359 7.97 14.65 -11.94
N THR A 360 8.66 15.53 -12.67
CA THR A 360 8.75 16.94 -12.25
C THR A 360 7.39 17.60 -12.46
N LEU A 361 6.83 18.16 -11.39
CA LEU A 361 5.55 18.89 -11.42
C LEU A 361 5.57 20.02 -12.45
N GLN A 362 4.42 20.29 -13.05
CA GLN A 362 4.21 21.37 -14.01
C GLN A 362 3.01 22.20 -13.58
N ASP A 363 3.15 23.53 -13.61
CA ASP A 363 2.09 24.48 -13.30
C ASP A 363 1.33 24.11 -12.00
N GLU A 364 2.07 23.72 -10.96
CA GLU A 364 1.47 23.28 -9.71
C GLU A 364 0.71 24.40 -9.01
N VAL A 365 -0.42 24.04 -8.40
CA VAL A 365 -1.29 24.99 -7.69
C VAL A 365 -1.43 24.54 -6.25
N SER A 366 -0.85 25.30 -5.33
CA SER A 366 -1.03 25.13 -3.88
C SER A 366 -2.46 25.45 -3.43
N ILE A 367 -2.82 25.03 -2.21
CA ILE A 367 -4.16 25.27 -1.66
C ILE A 367 -4.43 26.77 -1.50
N VAL A 368 -3.42 27.54 -1.07
CA VAL A 368 -3.48 29.01 -1.01
C VAL A 368 -3.78 29.58 -2.38
N GLU A 369 -3.07 29.16 -3.43
CA GLU A 369 -3.27 29.67 -4.79
C GLU A 369 -4.64 29.30 -5.34
N GLY A 370 -5.10 28.06 -5.14
CA GLY A 370 -6.42 27.60 -5.57
C GLY A 370 -7.56 28.39 -4.91
N LEU A 371 -7.47 28.63 -3.59
CA LEU A 371 -8.45 29.44 -2.87
C LEU A 371 -8.34 30.93 -3.23
N SER A 372 -7.14 31.46 -3.47
CA SER A 372 -6.92 32.86 -3.86
C SER A 372 -7.43 33.14 -5.28
N ALA A 373 -7.36 32.16 -6.18
CA ALA A 373 -7.96 32.24 -7.50
C ALA A 373 -9.50 32.33 -7.42
N ARG A 374 -10.10 31.73 -6.36
CA ARG A 374 -11.54 31.71 -6.13
C ARG A 374 -12.06 32.86 -5.27
N TYR A 375 -11.25 33.37 -4.35
CA TYR A 375 -11.59 34.39 -3.35
C TYR A 375 -10.50 35.47 -3.27
N GLY A 376 -10.89 36.74 -3.18
CA GLY A 376 -9.93 37.85 -3.14
C GLY A 376 -9.30 38.17 -1.78
N ASP A 377 -9.79 37.57 -0.69
CA ASP A 377 -9.34 37.82 0.69
C ASP A 377 -8.87 36.52 1.36
N VAL A 378 -7.72 36.02 0.90
CA VAL A 378 -7.06 34.82 1.42
C VAL A 378 -5.71 35.22 2.02
N VAL A 379 -5.48 34.80 3.26
CA VAL A 379 -4.20 34.99 3.96
C VAL A 379 -3.57 33.63 4.22
N ALA A 380 -2.27 33.51 3.96
CA ALA A 380 -1.49 32.31 4.26
C ALA A 380 -0.64 32.51 5.51
N GLU A 381 -0.60 31.52 6.40
CA GLU A 381 0.36 31.44 7.51
C GLU A 381 0.86 30.00 7.64
N VAL A 382 2.18 29.81 7.76
CA VAL A 382 2.77 28.46 7.80
C VAL A 382 2.61 27.81 9.19
N GLY A 383 2.53 28.62 10.25
CA GLY A 383 2.31 28.14 11.62
C GLY A 383 3.54 27.52 12.29
N VAL A 384 4.72 27.68 11.68
CA VAL A 384 6.01 27.13 12.16
C VAL A 384 6.93 28.19 12.74
N ASP A 385 7.74 27.78 13.72
CA ASP A 385 8.67 28.67 14.40
C ASP A 385 9.82 29.09 13.48
N VAL A 386 10.21 30.36 13.59
CA VAL A 386 11.50 30.84 13.07
C VAL A 386 12.44 30.91 14.26
N VAL A 387 13.54 30.18 14.19
CA VAL A 387 14.50 29.99 15.28
C VAL A 387 15.88 30.51 14.90
N SER A 388 16.70 30.75 15.91
CA SER A 388 18.14 31.00 15.77
C SER A 388 18.93 29.99 16.60
N LEU A 389 20.10 29.60 16.10
CA LEU A 389 20.98 28.60 16.70
C LEU A 389 22.32 29.24 17.08
N ARG A 390 22.51 29.56 18.37
CA ARG A 390 23.78 30.12 18.86
C ARG A 390 24.70 29.03 19.37
N CYS A 391 25.83 28.81 18.72
CA CYS A 391 26.83 27.85 19.18
C CYS A 391 27.36 28.28 20.56
N VAL A 392 27.32 27.36 21.52
CA VAL A 392 27.77 27.60 22.91
C VAL A 392 29.27 27.85 22.97
N ARG A 393 30.05 27.08 22.21
CA ARG A 393 31.52 27.14 22.23
C ARG A 393 32.07 28.41 21.58
N THR A 394 31.53 28.84 20.45
CA THR A 394 31.99 30.04 19.75
C THR A 394 31.28 31.31 20.19
N GLY A 395 30.07 31.19 20.76
CA GLY A 395 29.23 32.33 21.15
C GLY A 395 28.54 33.03 19.97
N THR A 396 28.69 32.50 18.75
CA THR A 396 28.17 33.06 17.50
C THR A 396 26.97 32.29 16.98
N TYR A 397 26.17 32.94 16.13
CA TYR A 397 24.98 32.34 15.51
C TYR A 397 25.32 31.67 14.19
N LEU A 398 24.70 30.51 13.96
CA LEU A 398 24.77 29.78 12.70
C LEU A 398 23.97 30.53 11.63
N GLY A 399 24.62 30.81 10.50
CA GLY A 399 24.03 31.48 9.34
C GLY A 399 24.02 30.60 8.10
N ALA A 400 22.92 30.67 7.34
CA ALA A 400 22.70 29.96 6.08
C ALA A 400 23.67 30.40 4.98
N GLY A 401 24.08 31.68 4.97
CA GLY A 401 24.96 32.23 3.95
C GLY A 401 24.36 32.15 2.53
N ASP A 402 25.24 32.04 1.54
CA ASP A 402 24.87 31.76 0.15
C ASP A 402 24.65 30.25 -0.06
N PRO A 403 23.66 29.81 -0.87
CA PRO A 403 23.39 28.39 -1.12
C PRO A 403 24.61 27.55 -1.55
N ASP A 404 25.59 28.14 -2.23
CA ASP A 404 26.78 27.43 -2.71
C ASP A 404 27.86 27.27 -1.61
N THR A 405 27.67 27.90 -0.46
CA THR A 405 28.63 27.96 0.64
C THR A 405 28.16 27.17 1.87
N ALA A 406 29.12 26.68 2.66
CA ALA A 406 28.81 26.04 3.92
C ALA A 406 28.17 27.03 4.90
N LEU A 407 27.22 26.55 5.69
CA LEU A 407 26.70 27.27 6.86
C LEU A 407 27.87 27.64 7.77
N THR A 408 27.88 28.87 8.30
CA THR A 408 28.96 29.33 9.19
C THR A 408 28.42 29.95 10.47
N ALA A 409 29.11 29.72 11.59
CA ALA A 409 28.81 30.37 12.87
C ALA A 409 29.76 31.55 13.11
N GLY A 410 29.40 32.74 12.61
CA GLY A 410 30.32 33.90 12.57
C GLY A 410 29.84 35.17 13.28
N THR A 411 28.54 35.35 13.49
CA THR A 411 27.98 36.64 13.92
C THR A 411 27.55 36.64 15.39
N ALA A 412 27.63 37.79 16.05
CA ALA A 412 27.31 37.93 17.48
C ALA A 412 25.82 38.13 17.79
N ALA A 413 25.02 38.48 16.78
CA ALA A 413 23.57 38.69 16.88
C ALA A 413 22.90 38.13 15.61
N PRO A 414 21.69 37.55 15.71
CA PRO A 414 21.05 36.93 14.56
C PRO A 414 20.34 37.98 13.69
N GLY A 415 20.60 37.95 12.37
CA GLY A 415 19.77 38.58 11.35
C GLY A 415 18.95 37.55 10.59
N LEU A 416 18.38 37.93 9.44
CA LEU A 416 17.59 37.02 8.59
C LEU A 416 18.39 35.78 8.17
N ALA A 417 19.68 35.96 7.84
CA ALA A 417 20.57 34.87 7.43
C ALA A 417 20.92 33.89 8.56
N GLU A 418 20.82 34.32 9.82
CA GLU A 418 21.06 33.51 11.02
C GLU A 418 19.79 32.97 11.69
N THR A 419 18.71 32.94 10.91
CA THR A 419 17.45 32.34 11.33
C THR A 419 17.05 31.22 10.39
N PHE A 420 16.28 30.27 10.92
CA PHE A 420 15.79 29.11 10.19
C PHE A 420 14.31 28.91 10.51
N ILE A 421 13.52 28.58 9.50
CA ILE A 421 12.22 27.95 9.70
C ILE A 421 12.50 26.53 10.20
N LEU A 422 12.01 26.20 11.40
CA LEU A 422 12.13 24.87 11.99
C LEU A 422 10.76 24.18 11.93
N LYS A 423 10.67 23.15 11.08
CA LYS A 423 9.50 22.28 11.00
C LYS A 423 9.83 20.93 11.62
N ASP A 424 9.05 20.55 12.62
CA ASP A 424 9.07 19.22 13.24
C ASP A 424 7.99 18.36 12.58
N TRP A 425 8.40 17.21 12.05
CA TRP A 425 7.58 16.24 11.33
C TRP A 425 7.15 15.06 12.21
N GLY A 426 7.46 15.09 13.50
CA GLY A 426 7.23 13.98 14.44
C GLY A 426 8.38 12.97 14.46
N GLY A 427 8.36 12.03 15.41
CA GLY A 427 9.42 11.01 15.53
C GLY A 427 10.83 11.57 15.80
N GLY A 428 10.92 12.84 16.20
CA GLY A 428 12.17 13.58 16.38
C GLY A 428 12.83 14.04 15.07
N GLU A 429 12.17 13.88 13.92
CA GLU A 429 12.65 14.30 12.61
C GLU A 429 12.22 15.75 12.30
N CYS A 430 13.19 16.61 12.03
CA CYS A 430 12.94 18.01 11.71
C CYS A 430 13.74 18.48 10.49
N THR A 431 13.23 19.53 9.85
CA THR A 431 13.91 20.21 8.73
C THR A 431 14.19 21.66 9.11
N LEU A 432 15.33 22.18 8.63
CA LEU A 432 15.70 23.59 8.74
C LEU A 432 15.66 24.21 7.35
N GLN A 433 14.99 25.34 7.20
CA GLN A 433 14.91 26.07 5.94
C GLN A 433 15.33 27.53 6.14
N SER A 434 16.13 28.06 5.22
CA SER A 434 16.52 29.48 5.21
C SER A 434 15.32 30.34 4.83
N PRO A 435 14.85 31.27 5.69
CA PRO A 435 13.75 32.17 5.33
C PRO A 435 14.15 33.16 4.24
N GLY A 436 15.45 33.44 4.07
CA GLY A 436 15.95 34.40 3.09
C GLY A 436 16.02 33.83 1.67
N THR A 437 16.28 32.53 1.52
CA THR A 437 16.44 31.88 0.21
C THR A 437 15.35 30.86 -0.11
N GLY A 438 14.58 30.41 0.89
CA GLY A 438 13.63 29.31 0.75
C GLY A 438 14.28 27.92 0.65
N LYS A 439 15.61 27.82 0.71
CA LYS A 439 16.31 26.53 0.59
C LYS A 439 16.37 25.78 1.91
N PHE A 440 16.21 24.47 1.85
CA PHE A 440 16.44 23.55 2.96
C PHE A 440 17.94 23.40 3.23
N VAL A 441 18.27 23.27 4.52
CA VAL A 441 19.62 22.89 4.96
C VAL A 441 19.80 21.41 4.69
N ALA A 442 20.78 21.07 3.87
CA ALA A 442 21.12 19.72 3.50
C ALA A 442 22.60 19.40 3.76
N ALA A 443 22.91 18.13 3.94
CA ALA A 443 24.28 17.66 3.88
C ALA A 443 24.83 17.68 2.45
N ASP A 444 25.97 18.34 2.26
CA ASP A 444 26.75 18.32 1.03
C ASP A 444 28.18 17.85 1.36
N GLY A 445 28.39 16.54 1.17
CA GLY A 445 29.60 15.86 1.61
C GLY A 445 29.81 15.99 3.12
N TYR A 446 30.85 16.74 3.51
CA TYR A 446 31.23 16.92 4.91
C TYR A 446 30.57 18.14 5.58
N TYR A 447 29.98 19.05 4.80
CA TYR A 447 29.45 20.33 5.29
C TYR A 447 27.93 20.40 5.17
N LEU A 448 27.33 21.31 5.94
CA LEU A 448 25.92 21.68 5.78
C LEU A 448 25.79 22.91 4.88
N LYS A 449 24.83 22.91 3.96
CA LYS A 449 24.50 24.04 3.08
C LYS A 449 22.99 24.25 2.99
N ALA A 450 22.53 25.51 2.93
CA ALA A 450 21.14 25.83 2.63
C ALA A 450 20.93 25.85 1.10
N SER A 451 20.92 24.67 0.49
CA SER A 451 21.00 24.50 -0.97
C SER A 451 19.85 23.72 -1.59
N ALA A 452 19.14 22.90 -0.83
CA ALA A 452 18.11 22.01 -1.36
C ALA A 452 16.78 22.73 -1.59
N ASP A 453 16.13 22.47 -2.73
CA ASP A 453 14.81 23.02 -3.07
C ASP A 453 13.66 22.28 -2.37
N ARG A 454 13.86 21.01 -2.07
CA ARG A 454 12.86 20.13 -1.48
C ARG A 454 13.54 19.06 -0.62
N VAL A 455 12.74 18.42 0.22
CA VAL A 455 13.10 17.15 0.86
C VAL A 455 13.04 16.03 -0.21
N GLY A 456 14.00 15.10 -0.20
CA GLY A 456 13.92 13.89 -1.02
C GLY A 456 15.24 13.14 -1.20
N GLY A 457 15.24 12.18 -2.15
CA GLY A 457 16.40 11.35 -2.49
C GLY A 457 16.61 10.17 -1.53
N TRP A 458 17.15 9.04 -2.02
CA TRP A 458 17.06 7.73 -1.32
C TRP A 458 17.53 7.78 0.13
N VAL A 459 18.61 8.52 0.35
CA VAL A 459 19.01 9.01 1.65
C VAL A 459 18.69 10.50 1.69
N VAL A 460 17.65 10.85 2.44
CA VAL A 460 17.24 12.24 2.66
C VAL A 460 18.34 12.99 3.40
N GLN A 461 18.78 14.13 2.85
CA GLN A 461 19.88 14.92 3.39
C GLN A 461 19.41 16.17 4.15
N GLU A 462 18.11 16.45 4.14
CA GLU A 462 17.51 17.68 4.66
C GLU A 462 17.06 17.56 6.14
N THR A 463 17.26 16.39 6.75
CA THR A 463 16.64 16.04 8.02
C THR A 463 17.61 15.88 9.18
N PHE A 464 17.16 16.36 10.35
CA PHE A 464 17.93 16.42 11.57
C PHE A 464 17.11 15.91 12.75
N ARG A 465 17.81 15.37 13.76
CA ARG A 465 17.28 15.20 15.12
C ARG A 465 17.87 16.25 16.04
N LEU A 466 17.00 16.95 16.76
CA LEU A 466 17.41 17.84 17.84
C LEU A 466 17.44 17.05 19.14
N HIS A 467 18.62 16.91 19.73
CA HIS A 467 18.80 16.22 21.01
C HIS A 467 18.89 17.26 22.14
N PRO A 468 17.86 17.36 23.00
CA PRO A 468 17.86 18.34 24.08
C PRO A 468 18.85 17.97 25.18
N ALA A 469 19.57 18.97 25.69
CA ALA A 469 20.50 18.83 26.80
C ALA A 469 20.13 19.75 27.97
N VAL A 470 20.65 19.42 29.16
CA VAL A 470 20.47 20.20 30.40
C VAL A 470 20.88 21.67 30.17
N GLY A 471 20.02 22.60 30.55
CA GLY A 471 20.26 24.04 30.40
C GLY A 471 19.68 24.67 29.12
N GLY A 472 18.79 23.97 28.40
CA GLY A 472 18.06 24.54 27.25
C GLY A 472 18.90 24.64 25.97
N THR A 473 19.92 23.78 25.84
CA THR A 473 20.74 23.66 24.62
C THR A 473 20.36 22.41 23.84
N VAL A 474 20.64 22.40 22.54
CA VAL A 474 20.41 21.25 21.66
C VAL A 474 21.70 20.88 20.92
N SER A 475 21.87 19.58 20.68
CA SER A 475 22.84 19.07 19.71
C SER A 475 22.08 18.64 18.45
N LEU A 476 22.67 18.87 17.27
CA LEU A 476 22.05 18.49 16.00
C LEU A 476 22.73 17.22 15.48
N GLN A 477 21.93 16.19 15.22
CA GLN A 477 22.35 15.01 14.50
C GLN A 477 21.70 15.03 13.11
N HIS A 478 22.50 14.90 12.05
CA HIS A 478 21.97 14.71 10.70
C HIS A 478 21.52 13.25 10.53
N ILE A 479 20.28 13.03 10.11
CA ILE A 479 19.67 11.70 10.08
C ILE A 479 20.33 10.82 9.01
N GLY A 480 20.44 11.32 7.78
CA GLY A 480 20.93 10.53 6.65
C GLY A 480 22.37 10.01 6.81
N THR A 481 23.24 10.75 7.51
CA THR A 481 24.64 10.33 7.76
C THR A 481 24.87 9.74 9.15
N GLY A 482 23.92 9.92 10.08
CA GLY A 482 24.07 9.60 11.50
C GLY A 482 25.10 10.46 12.26
N LYS A 483 25.75 11.42 11.60
CA LYS A 483 26.80 12.27 12.16
C LYS A 483 26.22 13.50 12.88
N TRP A 484 27.03 14.05 13.77
CA TRP A 484 26.68 15.21 14.58
C TRP A 484 27.37 16.47 14.09
N VAL A 485 26.67 17.60 14.23
CA VAL A 485 27.15 18.91 13.77
C VAL A 485 28.24 19.45 14.70
N ARG A 486 29.33 19.92 14.10
CA ARG A 486 30.42 20.65 14.76
C ARG A 486 30.79 21.89 13.95
N ILE A 487 31.13 22.97 14.65
CA ILE A 487 31.64 24.20 14.06
C ILE A 487 33.16 24.12 13.96
N GLU A 488 33.71 24.22 12.75
CA GLU A 488 35.15 24.23 12.55
C GLU A 488 35.80 25.48 13.15
N ALA A 489 36.96 25.31 13.82
CA ALA A 489 37.58 26.39 14.59
C ALA A 489 38.16 27.54 13.72
N HIS A 490 38.60 27.24 12.49
CA HIS A 490 39.26 28.22 11.62
C HIS A 490 38.32 28.88 10.62
N THR A 491 37.39 28.12 10.07
CA THR A 491 36.45 28.56 9.03
C THR A 491 35.11 29.01 9.63
N GLY A 492 34.77 28.52 10.83
CA GLY A 492 33.43 28.68 11.40
C GLY A 492 32.38 27.82 10.71
N SER A 493 32.75 26.95 9.77
CA SER A 493 31.81 26.15 8.99
C SER A 493 31.17 25.05 9.81
N ALA A 494 29.88 24.78 9.57
CA ALA A 494 29.15 23.66 10.16
C ALA A 494 29.45 22.37 9.37
N ALA A 495 30.08 21.42 10.06
CA ALA A 495 30.52 20.15 9.50
C ALA A 495 29.88 18.95 10.21
N LEU A 496 29.65 17.88 9.46
CA LEU A 496 29.12 16.59 9.93
C LEU A 496 30.26 15.66 10.36
N SER A 497 31.02 16.10 11.36
CA SER A 497 32.29 15.48 11.72
C SER A 497 32.26 14.65 13.00
N ALA A 498 31.34 14.96 13.93
CA ALA A 498 31.31 14.31 15.23
C ALA A 498 30.59 12.95 15.14
N ALA A 499 31.20 11.92 15.74
CA ALA A 499 30.66 10.56 15.73
C ALA A 499 29.70 10.28 16.90
N THR A 500 29.77 11.07 17.97
CA THR A 500 28.91 10.96 19.16
C THR A 500 28.38 12.32 19.56
N GLU A 501 27.31 12.34 20.35
CA GLU A 501 26.70 13.57 20.87
C GLU A 501 27.69 14.37 21.72
N GLU A 502 28.52 13.71 22.53
CA GLU A 502 29.46 14.38 23.43
C GLU A 502 30.55 15.16 22.67
N ALA A 503 30.86 14.74 21.45
CA ALA A 503 31.84 15.39 20.58
C ALA A 503 31.23 16.51 19.71
N ALA A 504 29.90 16.62 19.70
CA ALA A 504 29.14 17.61 18.94
C ALA A 504 29.22 19.01 19.58
N ASP A 505 29.01 20.05 18.77
CA ASP A 505 28.76 21.37 19.33
C ASP A 505 27.31 21.50 19.77
N ARG A 506 27.13 22.22 20.89
CA ARG A 506 25.80 22.54 21.43
C ARG A 506 25.37 23.92 20.97
N PHE A 507 24.07 24.08 20.76
CA PHE A 507 23.45 25.32 20.33
C PHE A 507 22.37 25.74 21.33
N VAL A 508 22.32 27.03 21.65
CA VAL A 508 21.15 27.62 22.30
C VAL A 508 20.12 27.86 21.20
N LEU A 509 19.01 27.11 21.24
CA LEU A 509 17.87 27.30 20.34
C LEU A 509 16.97 28.41 20.88
N ARG A 510 16.72 29.45 20.08
CA ARG A 510 15.82 30.56 20.45
C ARG A 510 14.78 30.78 19.38
N THR A 511 13.50 30.73 19.76
CA THR A 511 12.39 31.16 18.90
C THR A 511 12.45 32.69 18.73
N VAL A 512 12.63 33.13 17.49
CA VAL A 512 12.63 34.55 17.07
C VAL A 512 11.21 35.00 16.72
N ARG A 513 10.44 34.14 16.07
CA ARG A 513 9.00 34.32 15.80
C ARG A 513 8.28 33.01 16.09
N SER A 514 7.29 33.06 16.97
CA SER A 514 6.44 31.90 17.25
C SER A 514 5.45 31.68 16.11
N GLY A 515 5.50 30.51 15.48
CA GLY A 515 4.53 30.09 14.46
C GLY A 515 3.16 29.83 15.05
N GLN A 516 3.10 29.26 16.25
CA GLN A 516 1.85 29.04 16.98
C GLN A 516 1.08 30.34 17.24
N GLN A 517 1.77 31.41 17.65
CA GLN A 517 1.11 32.70 17.86
C GLN A 517 0.62 33.31 16.54
N ALA A 518 1.45 33.26 15.49
CA ALA A 518 1.07 33.76 14.16
C ALA A 518 -0.16 33.02 13.60
N ALA A 519 -0.23 31.71 13.78
CA ALA A 519 -1.39 30.91 13.41
C ALA A 519 -2.66 31.31 14.16
N ARG A 520 -2.58 31.55 15.48
CA ARG A 520 -3.73 32.05 16.27
C ARG A 520 -4.20 33.41 15.78
N ASP A 521 -3.26 34.33 15.53
CA ASP A 521 -3.58 35.69 15.08
C ASP A 521 -4.23 35.67 13.69
N ALA A 522 -3.72 34.84 12.77
CA ALA A 522 -4.30 34.64 11.44
C ALA A 522 -5.70 34.06 11.51
N ALA A 523 -5.91 33.01 12.32
CA ALA A 523 -7.21 32.36 12.52
C ALA A 523 -8.25 33.31 13.12
N ALA A 524 -7.88 34.04 14.17
CA ALA A 524 -8.77 34.99 14.86
C ALA A 524 -9.16 36.19 13.98
N ALA A 525 -8.29 36.57 13.03
CA ALA A 525 -8.51 37.67 12.11
C ALA A 525 -9.24 37.29 10.82
N ALA A 526 -9.71 36.04 10.69
CA ALA A 526 -10.40 35.52 9.52
C ALA A 526 -11.82 35.07 9.86
N ASP A 527 -12.72 35.07 8.87
CA ASP A 527 -14.08 34.55 9.00
C ASP A 527 -14.11 33.03 8.94
N VAL A 528 -13.16 32.42 8.23
CA VAL A 528 -12.96 30.96 8.16
C VAL A 528 -11.47 30.64 8.25
N ALA A 529 -11.11 29.66 9.08
CA ALA A 529 -9.77 29.11 9.14
C ALA A 529 -9.72 27.73 8.44
N VAL A 530 -8.78 27.55 7.51
CA VAL A 530 -8.49 26.28 6.84
C VAL A 530 -7.13 25.82 7.33
N VAL A 531 -7.09 24.90 8.30
CA VAL A 531 -5.84 24.35 8.83
C VAL A 531 -5.43 23.11 8.02
N VAL A 532 -4.23 23.11 7.46
CA VAL A 532 -3.70 22.10 6.55
C VAL A 532 -2.54 21.35 7.20
N VAL A 533 -2.69 20.04 7.38
CA VAL A 533 -1.75 19.14 8.06
C VAL A 533 -1.56 17.84 7.28
N GLY A 534 -0.64 16.97 7.69
CA GLY A 534 -0.44 15.66 7.05
C GLY A 534 1.02 15.19 7.09
N ASN A 535 1.52 14.69 5.96
CA ASN A 535 2.92 14.26 5.84
C ASN A 535 3.63 14.89 4.65
N ASP A 536 4.96 14.86 4.70
CA ASP A 536 5.77 14.88 3.49
C ASP A 536 5.93 13.43 3.00
N PRO A 537 5.68 13.09 1.73
CA PRO A 537 5.83 11.73 1.20
C PRO A 537 7.25 11.15 1.31
N HIS A 538 8.25 11.96 1.62
CA HIS A 538 9.64 11.53 1.76
C HIS A 538 10.04 11.23 3.22
N LEU A 539 9.15 11.48 4.20
CA LEU A 539 9.46 11.46 5.63
C LEU A 539 8.47 10.60 6.43
N GLY A 540 8.95 9.99 7.52
CA GLY A 540 8.10 9.32 8.52
C GLY A 540 7.31 8.08 8.07
N GLY A 541 7.34 7.75 6.79
CA GLY A 541 6.75 6.59 6.11
C GLY A 541 7.00 6.76 4.61
N ARG A 542 7.64 5.80 3.97
CA ARG A 542 7.94 5.76 2.53
C ARG A 542 8.50 4.39 2.15
N GLU A 543 8.78 4.16 0.88
CA GLU A 543 9.63 3.04 0.49
C GLU A 543 10.93 3.00 1.34
N THR A 544 11.29 1.81 1.85
CA THR A 544 12.35 1.51 2.83
C THR A 544 12.07 1.83 4.30
N ILE A 545 10.96 2.51 4.63
CA ILE A 545 10.64 2.93 6.00
C ILE A 545 9.12 2.82 6.26
N ASP A 546 8.71 1.89 7.13
CA ASP A 546 7.34 1.86 7.63
C ASP A 546 7.08 2.99 8.65
N ARG A 547 5.82 3.39 8.77
CA ARG A 547 5.38 4.31 9.83
C ARG A 547 5.42 3.61 11.19
N SER A 548 5.72 4.37 12.23
CA SER A 548 5.72 3.87 13.61
C SER A 548 4.39 4.08 14.35
N THR A 549 3.51 4.94 13.84
CA THR A 549 2.23 5.30 14.48
C THR A 549 1.24 5.89 13.47
N LEU A 550 -0.06 5.73 13.75
CA LEU A 550 -1.16 6.39 13.05
C LEU A 550 -1.36 7.85 13.48
N ALA A 551 -0.72 8.31 14.56
CA ALA A 551 -0.93 9.65 15.07
C ALA A 551 -0.37 10.72 14.11
N LEU A 552 -1.06 11.86 14.03
CA LEU A 552 -0.45 13.07 13.46
C LEU A 552 0.72 13.53 14.35
N PRO A 553 1.74 14.20 13.80
CA PRO A 553 2.81 14.78 14.61
C PRO A 553 2.25 15.71 15.70
N GLU A 554 2.78 15.63 16.92
CA GLU A 554 2.33 16.44 18.06
C GLU A 554 2.29 17.95 17.77
N PRO A 555 3.28 18.56 17.07
CA PRO A 555 3.21 19.96 16.69
C PRO A 555 2.02 20.32 15.79
N GLU A 556 1.59 19.40 14.92
CA GLU A 556 0.42 19.60 14.07
C GLU A 556 -0.88 19.43 14.85
N GLN A 557 -0.94 18.48 15.78
CA GLN A 557 -2.07 18.34 16.70
C GLN A 557 -2.29 19.63 17.51
N GLU A 558 -1.21 20.22 18.03
CA GLU A 558 -1.28 21.50 18.73
C GLU A 558 -1.70 22.64 17.80
N LEU A 559 -1.15 22.73 16.58
CA LEU A 559 -1.56 23.73 15.59
C LEU A 559 -3.08 23.69 15.36
N ILE A 560 -3.66 22.50 15.17
CA ILE A 560 -5.11 22.32 14.98
C ILE A 560 -5.88 22.82 16.21
N ARG A 561 -5.43 22.44 17.42
CA ARG A 561 -6.07 22.85 18.67
C ARG A 561 -6.10 24.38 18.79
N LEU A 562 -4.99 25.05 18.48
CA LEU A 562 -4.87 26.50 18.57
C LEU A 562 -5.73 27.24 17.56
N VAL A 563 -5.77 26.75 16.32
CA VAL A 563 -6.61 27.35 15.28
C VAL A 563 -8.09 27.21 15.62
N ARG A 564 -8.53 26.02 16.09
CA ARG A 564 -9.91 25.78 16.53
C ARG A 564 -10.33 26.65 17.71
N GLU A 565 -9.41 26.87 18.66
CA GLU A 565 -9.64 27.75 19.81
C GLU A 565 -9.80 29.21 19.39
N ALA A 566 -8.98 29.67 18.43
CA ALA A 566 -9.02 31.03 17.90
C ALA A 566 -10.21 31.28 16.95
N ASN A 567 -10.63 30.26 16.20
CA ASN A 567 -11.73 30.35 15.24
C ASN A 567 -12.58 29.07 15.21
N PRO A 568 -13.83 29.08 15.72
CA PRO A 568 -14.68 27.89 15.71
C PRO A 568 -15.13 27.48 14.30
N ARG A 569 -15.10 28.39 13.30
CA ARG A 569 -15.32 28.07 11.88
C ARG A 569 -14.04 27.54 11.23
N THR A 570 -13.54 26.43 11.78
CA THR A 570 -12.32 25.76 11.29
C THR A 570 -12.66 24.58 10.39
N VAL A 571 -12.01 24.53 9.23
CA VAL A 571 -11.91 23.36 8.34
C VAL A 571 -10.53 22.73 8.53
N LEU A 572 -10.48 21.46 8.95
CA LEU A 572 -9.27 20.66 8.95
C LEU A 572 -9.11 19.98 7.60
N VAL A 573 -8.05 20.31 6.87
CA VAL A 573 -7.64 19.63 5.65
C VAL A 573 -6.44 18.75 5.96
N ILE A 574 -6.57 17.46 5.68
CA ILE A 574 -5.48 16.48 5.81
C ILE A 574 -5.01 16.16 4.39
N VAL A 575 -3.78 16.55 4.05
CA VAL A 575 -3.10 16.18 2.80
C VAL A 575 -2.12 15.08 3.13
N SER A 576 -2.44 13.83 2.80
CA SER A 576 -1.63 12.71 3.26
C SER A 576 -1.62 11.48 2.37
N SER A 577 -0.48 10.79 2.43
CA SER A 577 -0.25 9.45 1.87
C SER A 577 -1.00 8.34 2.65
N TYR A 578 -1.36 8.61 3.90
CA TYR A 578 -1.81 7.60 4.87
C TYR A 578 -3.06 8.00 5.65
N PRO A 579 -3.79 7.02 6.24
CA PRO A 579 -4.81 7.30 7.24
C PRO A 579 -4.20 7.76 8.58
N TYR A 580 -4.93 8.61 9.31
CA TYR A 580 -4.52 9.12 10.61
C TYR A 580 -5.54 8.86 11.71
N ALA A 581 -5.03 8.51 12.90
CA ALA A 581 -5.79 8.55 14.14
C ALA A 581 -5.88 10.00 14.64
N LEU A 582 -7.10 10.51 14.85
CA LEU A 582 -7.32 11.93 15.18
C LEU A 582 -7.63 12.18 16.67
N GLY A 583 -7.99 11.16 17.45
CA GLY A 583 -8.39 11.33 18.85
C GLY A 583 -9.43 12.45 19.03
N SER A 584 -9.19 13.39 19.95
CA SER A 584 -10.07 14.55 20.21
C SER A 584 -10.15 15.57 19.07
N LEU A 585 -9.28 15.46 18.06
CA LEU A 585 -9.32 16.31 16.87
C LEU A 585 -10.44 15.90 15.90
N ALA A 586 -10.97 14.67 16.04
CA ALA A 586 -12.09 14.18 15.23
C ALA A 586 -13.39 15.01 15.39
N ASP A 587 -13.50 15.78 16.47
CA ASP A 587 -14.62 16.70 16.74
C ASP A 587 -14.53 18.02 15.98
N THR A 588 -13.51 18.22 15.14
CA THR A 588 -13.41 19.43 14.30
C THR A 588 -14.67 19.56 13.42
N PRO A 589 -15.28 20.76 13.30
CA PRO A 589 -16.59 20.90 12.63
C PRO A 589 -16.59 20.38 11.19
N ALA A 590 -15.55 20.69 10.42
CA ALA A 590 -15.34 20.15 9.08
C ALA A 590 -13.97 19.50 8.97
N ILE A 591 -13.93 18.29 8.41
CA ILE A 591 -12.70 17.54 8.14
C ILE A 591 -12.75 17.05 6.70
N VAL A 592 -11.71 17.36 5.93
CA VAL A 592 -11.54 16.99 4.54
C VAL A 592 -10.20 16.26 4.39
N TRP A 593 -10.20 15.16 3.66
CA TRP A 593 -8.97 14.47 3.27
C TRP A 593 -8.78 14.51 1.76
N THR A 594 -7.54 14.68 1.35
CA THR A 594 -7.06 14.42 0.00
C THR A 594 -5.69 13.74 0.11
N SER A 595 -5.36 12.87 -0.84
CA SER A 595 -3.98 12.43 -0.99
C SER A 595 -3.09 13.59 -1.43
N HIS A 596 -1.79 13.34 -1.60
CA HIS A 596 -1.00 14.22 -2.46
C HIS A 596 -1.59 14.12 -3.88
N ALA A 597 -2.32 15.15 -4.28
CA ALA A 597 -3.21 15.13 -5.43
C ALA A 597 -2.54 15.64 -6.73
N GLY A 598 -1.22 15.56 -6.79
CA GLY A 598 -0.41 16.05 -7.90
C GLY A 598 -0.51 17.57 -8.11
N GLN A 599 -0.18 18.01 -9.31
CA GLN A 599 -0.05 19.44 -9.66
C GLN A 599 -1.34 20.25 -9.47
N ALA A 600 -2.51 19.59 -9.52
CA ALA A 600 -3.81 20.25 -9.41
C ALA A 600 -4.42 20.24 -8.00
N LEU A 601 -3.65 19.87 -6.96
CA LEU A 601 -4.08 19.75 -5.56
C LEU A 601 -4.96 20.93 -5.11
N GLY A 602 -4.44 22.16 -5.20
CA GLY A 602 -5.13 23.34 -4.71
C GLY A 602 -6.39 23.68 -5.50
N SER A 603 -6.35 23.54 -6.82
CA SER A 603 -7.51 23.79 -7.69
C SER A 603 -8.64 22.79 -7.45
N GLY A 604 -8.30 21.50 -7.37
CA GLY A 604 -9.28 20.44 -7.12
C GLY A 604 -9.92 20.55 -5.74
N LEU A 605 -9.12 20.89 -4.71
CA LEU A 605 -9.64 21.11 -3.36
C LEU A 605 -10.52 22.37 -3.28
N ALA A 606 -10.11 23.48 -3.91
CA ALA A 606 -10.88 24.72 -3.91
C ALA A 606 -12.27 24.56 -4.56
N ASP A 607 -12.37 23.76 -5.64
CA ASP A 607 -13.64 23.42 -6.29
C ASP A 607 -14.62 22.76 -5.30
N ILE A 608 -14.11 21.88 -4.42
CA ILE A 608 -14.93 21.21 -3.40
C ILE A 608 -15.24 22.16 -2.25
N LEU A 609 -14.23 22.79 -1.63
CA LEU A 609 -14.44 23.65 -0.46
C LEU A 609 -15.41 24.81 -0.75
N SER A 610 -15.38 25.36 -1.97
CA SER A 610 -16.31 26.41 -2.40
C SER A 610 -17.75 25.94 -2.60
N GLY A 611 -17.95 24.64 -2.84
CA GLY A 611 -19.23 24.07 -3.27
C GLY A 611 -19.55 24.35 -4.74
N ASP A 612 -18.57 24.77 -5.54
CA ASP A 612 -18.68 24.84 -6.99
C ASP A 612 -18.80 23.42 -7.59
N PHE A 613 -18.28 22.41 -6.88
CA PHE A 613 -18.51 20.99 -7.13
C PHE A 613 -18.93 20.23 -5.86
N GLU A 614 -19.70 19.16 -6.07
CA GLU A 614 -20.11 18.25 -5.00
C GLU A 614 -18.96 17.30 -4.60
N PRO A 615 -18.73 17.04 -3.30
CA PRO A 615 -17.81 16.00 -2.87
C PRO A 615 -18.32 14.62 -3.30
N THR A 616 -17.53 13.93 -4.12
CA THR A 616 -17.85 12.58 -4.62
C THR A 616 -16.96 11.49 -4.01
N GLY A 617 -15.82 11.86 -3.43
CA GLY A 617 -14.86 10.93 -2.89
C GLY A 617 -15.42 10.09 -1.74
N ARG A 618 -14.94 8.85 -1.63
CA ARG A 618 -15.24 7.87 -0.57
C ARG A 618 -13.94 7.15 -0.23
N LEU A 619 -13.64 6.97 1.05
CA LEU A 619 -12.43 6.27 1.47
C LEU A 619 -12.34 4.87 0.84
N ALA A 620 -11.18 4.52 0.29
CA ALA A 620 -10.88 3.18 -0.20
C ALA A 620 -10.15 2.31 0.86
N GLN A 621 -9.99 2.83 2.08
CA GLN A 621 -9.38 2.13 3.20
C GLN A 621 -9.92 2.68 4.54
N THR A 622 -9.90 1.84 5.58
CA THR A 622 -10.34 2.19 6.92
C THR A 622 -9.32 3.07 7.63
N TRP A 623 -9.82 4.13 8.27
CA TRP A 623 -9.08 4.95 9.23
C TRP A 623 -9.41 4.46 10.63
N TRP A 624 -8.38 4.05 11.38
CA TRP A 624 -8.51 3.51 12.72
C TRP A 624 -8.41 4.59 13.80
N GLN A 625 -8.99 4.34 14.97
CA GLN A 625 -8.98 5.31 16.06
C GLN A 625 -7.62 5.45 16.75
N ARG A 626 -6.81 4.39 16.75
CA ARG A 626 -5.53 4.32 17.46
C ARG A 626 -4.71 3.10 17.02
N ASP A 627 -3.40 3.15 17.28
CA ASP A 627 -2.45 2.07 16.94
C ASP A 627 -2.82 0.72 17.58
N ALA A 628 -3.36 0.74 18.80
CA ALA A 628 -3.73 -0.46 19.55
C ALA A 628 -4.89 -1.26 18.94
N ASP A 629 -5.56 -0.73 17.91
CA ASP A 629 -6.60 -1.44 17.18
C ASP A 629 -6.03 -2.22 15.97
N LEU A 630 -4.73 -2.10 15.70
CA LEU A 630 -4.03 -2.82 14.63
C LEU A 630 -3.34 -4.08 15.16
N PRO A 631 -3.27 -5.16 14.35
CA PRO A 631 -2.36 -6.26 14.62
C PRO A 631 -0.89 -5.83 14.40
N ASP A 632 0.05 -6.72 14.69
CA ASP A 632 1.45 -6.50 14.31
C ASP A 632 1.57 -6.40 12.78
N ILE A 633 2.43 -5.50 12.29
CA ILE A 633 2.60 -5.31 10.84
C ILE A 633 3.08 -6.59 10.14
N LEU A 634 3.80 -7.49 10.82
CA LEU A 634 4.24 -8.76 10.26
C LEU A 634 3.23 -9.90 10.43
N ASP A 635 2.08 -9.66 11.07
CA ASP A 635 0.99 -10.64 11.14
C ASP A 635 0.12 -10.56 9.87
N TYR A 636 0.40 -11.47 8.94
CA TYR A 636 -0.32 -11.59 7.67
C TYR A 636 -1.52 -12.54 7.74
N ASP A 637 -1.79 -13.27 8.83
CA ASP A 637 -3.04 -14.04 8.95
C ASP A 637 -4.18 -13.14 9.40
N LEU A 638 -4.78 -12.44 8.43
CA LEU A 638 -5.85 -11.45 8.64
C LEU A 638 -7.07 -12.00 9.39
N ILE A 639 -7.33 -13.29 9.26
CA ILE A 639 -8.50 -13.92 9.85
C ILE A 639 -8.25 -14.16 11.34
N ALA A 640 -7.08 -14.70 11.69
CA ALA A 640 -6.70 -14.93 13.09
C ALA A 640 -6.43 -13.60 13.83
N SER A 641 -5.70 -12.69 13.18
CA SER A 641 -5.30 -11.40 13.73
C SER A 641 -6.41 -10.35 13.77
N ARG A 642 -7.57 -10.64 13.14
CA ARG A 642 -8.70 -9.71 13.01
C ARG A 642 -8.32 -8.44 12.24
N GLY A 643 -7.52 -8.58 11.19
CA GLY A 643 -7.08 -7.44 10.38
C GLY A 643 -8.13 -6.93 9.39
N THR A 644 -7.95 -5.68 8.95
CA THR A 644 -8.80 -4.94 7.98
C THR A 644 -10.27 -4.80 8.38
N TYR A 645 -11.06 -4.13 7.54
CA TYR A 645 -12.52 -4.07 7.71
C TYR A 645 -13.21 -5.45 7.62
N LEU A 646 -12.57 -6.46 7.02
CA LEU A 646 -13.13 -7.79 6.81
C LEU A 646 -13.35 -8.54 8.13
N TYR A 647 -12.37 -8.53 9.03
CA TYR A 647 -12.39 -9.37 10.25
C TYR A 647 -12.30 -8.58 11.56
N SER A 648 -11.84 -7.33 11.53
CA SER A 648 -11.70 -6.52 12.74
C SER A 648 -13.02 -6.31 13.47
N THR A 649 -12.95 -6.33 14.79
CA THR A 649 -14.05 -5.95 15.69
C THR A 649 -13.92 -4.54 16.23
N ALA A 650 -12.79 -3.86 15.98
CA ALA A 650 -12.58 -2.49 16.42
C ALA A 650 -13.50 -1.53 15.64
N GLU A 651 -13.95 -0.49 16.31
CA GLU A 651 -14.76 0.55 15.68
C GLU A 651 -13.84 1.52 14.91
N PRO A 652 -14.02 1.66 13.59
CA PRO A 652 -13.19 2.56 12.80
C PRO A 652 -13.51 4.02 13.11
N LEU A 653 -12.51 4.91 12.99
CA LEU A 653 -12.73 6.36 12.99
C LEU A 653 -13.55 6.75 11.75
N TYR A 654 -13.12 6.28 10.58
CA TYR A 654 -13.87 6.35 9.33
C TYR A 654 -13.71 5.02 8.60
N ALA A 655 -14.81 4.36 8.26
CA ALA A 655 -14.76 3.04 7.64
C ALA A 655 -14.46 3.11 6.13
N LEU A 656 -14.11 1.96 5.54
CA LEU A 656 -14.17 1.77 4.09
C LEU A 656 -15.48 2.32 3.52
N GLY A 657 -15.37 3.07 2.42
CA GLY A 657 -16.50 3.69 1.72
C GLY A 657 -17.05 4.95 2.40
N HIS A 658 -16.51 5.39 3.54
CA HIS A 658 -16.98 6.62 4.20
C HIS A 658 -16.62 7.87 3.38
N GLY A 659 -17.56 8.80 3.28
CA GLY A 659 -17.37 10.11 2.68
C GLY A 659 -18.72 10.80 2.48
N LEU A 660 -18.81 12.05 2.93
CA LEU A 660 -20.03 12.84 2.90
C LEU A 660 -20.16 13.58 1.56
N GLY A 661 -21.39 13.97 1.22
CA GLY A 661 -21.66 15.01 0.21
C GLY A 661 -22.24 16.27 0.87
N TYR A 662 -22.61 17.28 0.08
CA TYR A 662 -23.39 18.43 0.59
C TYR A 662 -24.91 18.23 0.55
N SER A 663 -25.36 17.04 0.12
CA SER A 663 -26.74 16.62 0.20
C SER A 663 -26.89 15.37 1.07
N THR A 664 -28.13 14.99 1.37
CA THR A 664 -28.47 13.84 2.22
C THR A 664 -29.25 12.82 1.42
N VAL A 665 -28.93 11.53 1.58
CA VAL A 665 -29.67 10.43 0.95
C VAL A 665 -30.22 9.48 2.01
N SER A 666 -31.52 9.19 1.92
CA SER A 666 -32.15 8.14 2.72
C SER A 666 -32.22 6.83 1.95
N TYR A 667 -31.90 5.74 2.64
CA TYR A 667 -32.06 4.37 2.17
C TYR A 667 -33.40 3.84 2.71
N GLU A 668 -34.37 3.60 1.83
CA GLU A 668 -35.76 3.38 2.23
C GLU A 668 -36.15 1.89 2.28
N SER A 669 -35.69 1.08 1.32
CA SER A 669 -35.98 -0.36 1.29
C SER A 669 -34.99 -1.12 0.40
N VAL A 670 -34.80 -2.41 0.69
CA VAL A 670 -34.05 -3.37 -0.14
C VAL A 670 -34.88 -4.64 -0.32
N THR A 671 -34.87 -5.19 -1.54
CA THR A 671 -35.47 -6.50 -1.83
C THR A 671 -34.57 -7.29 -2.76
N LEU A 672 -34.57 -8.62 -2.64
CA LEU A 672 -33.91 -9.48 -3.62
C LEU A 672 -34.56 -9.34 -5.00
N ALA A 673 -33.74 -9.46 -6.03
CA ALA A 673 -34.14 -9.48 -7.41
C ALA A 673 -33.66 -10.78 -8.08
N GLY A 674 -34.56 -11.47 -8.77
CA GLY A 674 -34.19 -12.59 -9.65
C GLY A 674 -33.76 -13.88 -8.94
N GLU A 675 -34.45 -14.30 -7.88
CA GLU A 675 -34.15 -15.58 -7.19
C GLU A 675 -34.04 -16.76 -8.18
N GLY A 676 -32.89 -17.45 -8.18
CA GLY A 676 -32.67 -18.70 -8.92
C GLY A 676 -31.81 -18.63 -10.19
N THR A 677 -31.23 -17.47 -10.53
CA THR A 677 -30.25 -17.32 -11.64
C THR A 677 -28.81 -17.17 -11.13
N ALA A 678 -27.81 -17.49 -11.97
CA ALA A 678 -26.39 -17.32 -11.65
C ALA A 678 -25.98 -15.87 -11.34
N GLU A 679 -26.82 -14.90 -11.72
CA GLU A 679 -26.75 -13.50 -11.31
C GLU A 679 -27.94 -13.18 -10.41
N THR A 680 -27.71 -13.06 -9.10
CA THR A 680 -28.70 -12.50 -8.16
C THR A 680 -28.48 -10.99 -8.10
N GLY A 681 -29.54 -10.21 -7.93
CA GLY A 681 -29.43 -8.77 -7.70
C GLY A 681 -30.20 -8.32 -6.46
N ILE A 682 -30.07 -7.05 -6.13
CA ILE A 682 -30.94 -6.36 -5.18
C ILE A 682 -31.56 -5.12 -5.81
N ASP A 683 -32.81 -4.83 -5.45
CA ASP A 683 -33.44 -3.55 -5.72
C ASP A 683 -33.38 -2.69 -4.46
N VAL A 684 -32.67 -1.57 -4.55
CA VAL A 684 -32.52 -0.61 -3.45
C VAL A 684 -33.29 0.64 -3.78
N VAL A 685 -34.13 1.09 -2.85
CA VAL A 685 -34.81 2.38 -2.97
C VAL A 685 -34.04 3.43 -2.17
N VAL A 686 -33.58 4.45 -2.88
CA VAL A 686 -32.88 5.60 -2.30
C VAL A 686 -33.62 6.89 -2.64
N ARG A 687 -33.47 7.89 -1.77
CA ARG A 687 -34.04 9.21 -2.00
C ARG A 687 -33.08 10.31 -1.57
N ASN A 688 -32.84 11.27 -2.44
CA ASN A 688 -32.17 12.51 -2.05
C ASN A 688 -33.14 13.38 -1.24
N THR A 689 -32.86 13.55 0.04
CA THR A 689 -33.65 14.34 0.97
C THR A 689 -33.09 15.74 1.20
N GLY A 690 -31.94 16.06 0.61
CA GLY A 690 -31.33 17.38 0.66
C GLY A 690 -31.80 18.30 -0.46
N THR A 691 -31.13 19.45 -0.55
CA THR A 691 -31.46 20.55 -1.49
C THR A 691 -30.50 20.65 -2.67
N ARG A 692 -29.43 19.84 -2.68
CA ARG A 692 -28.42 19.79 -3.74
C ARG A 692 -28.45 18.42 -4.43
N THR A 693 -27.93 18.33 -5.65
CA THR A 693 -27.76 17.03 -6.31
C THR A 693 -26.85 16.14 -5.46
N ALA A 694 -27.27 14.91 -5.21
CA ALA A 694 -26.49 13.95 -4.44
C ALA A 694 -25.75 13.00 -5.39
N HIS A 695 -24.44 12.84 -5.17
CA HIS A 695 -23.62 11.81 -5.80
C HIS A 695 -23.37 10.70 -4.78
N GLU A 696 -24.29 9.74 -4.72
CA GLU A 696 -24.27 8.67 -3.72
C GLU A 696 -23.56 7.43 -4.24
N LEU A 697 -22.74 6.81 -3.39
CA LEU A 697 -22.14 5.51 -3.68
C LEU A 697 -22.85 4.46 -2.80
N VAL A 698 -23.83 3.79 -3.39
CA VAL A 698 -24.52 2.67 -2.72
C VAL A 698 -23.57 1.49 -2.69
N GLN A 699 -23.29 0.96 -1.50
CA GLN A 699 -22.43 -0.19 -1.28
C GLN A 699 -23.23 -1.36 -0.73
N VAL A 700 -22.86 -2.57 -1.14
CA VAL A 700 -23.49 -3.83 -0.73
C VAL A 700 -22.43 -4.71 -0.11
N TYR A 701 -22.66 -5.12 1.13
CA TYR A 701 -21.78 -5.98 1.90
C TYR A 701 -22.47 -7.30 2.20
N ALA A 702 -21.73 -8.40 2.17
CA ALA A 702 -22.20 -9.70 2.63
C ALA A 702 -21.62 -10.05 4.00
N ALA A 703 -22.42 -10.75 4.80
CA ALA A 703 -21.97 -11.49 5.98
C ALA A 703 -22.64 -12.86 6.01
N SER A 704 -22.02 -13.83 6.67
CA SER A 704 -22.66 -15.12 6.94
C SER A 704 -22.17 -15.67 8.28
N PRO A 705 -22.81 -15.29 9.41
CA PRO A 705 -22.41 -15.75 10.74
C PRO A 705 -22.51 -17.27 10.94
N GLY A 706 -23.37 -17.94 10.17
CA GLY A 706 -23.54 -19.40 10.18
C GLY A 706 -22.68 -20.15 9.17
N HIS A 707 -21.75 -19.46 8.50
CA HIS A 707 -20.89 -20.06 7.49
C HIS A 707 -19.98 -21.14 8.10
N ARG A 708 -19.71 -22.19 7.32
CA ARG A 708 -18.90 -23.35 7.78
C ARG A 708 -17.48 -22.95 8.18
N PHE A 709 -16.91 -21.99 7.47
CA PHE A 709 -15.64 -21.35 7.79
C PHE A 709 -15.89 -19.94 8.33
N GLU A 710 -14.90 -19.34 8.98
CA GLU A 710 -14.97 -17.94 9.38
C GLU A 710 -15.10 -17.03 8.14
N PHE A 711 -16.29 -16.48 7.93
CA PHE A 711 -16.63 -15.56 6.85
C PHE A 711 -16.36 -14.11 7.29
N PRO A 712 -15.95 -13.21 6.38
CA PRO A 712 -15.80 -11.80 6.71
C PRO A 712 -17.06 -11.23 7.39
N ARG A 713 -16.88 -10.36 8.38
CA ARG A 713 -17.98 -9.63 9.03
C ARG A 713 -18.71 -8.74 8.04
N ARG A 714 -17.96 -8.21 7.07
CA ARG A 714 -18.42 -7.34 6.00
C ARG A 714 -17.52 -7.63 4.80
N LEU A 715 -18.06 -8.24 3.76
CA LEU A 715 -17.37 -8.42 2.48
C LEU A 715 -18.01 -7.53 1.43
N LEU A 716 -17.27 -6.60 0.82
CA LEU A 716 -17.79 -5.80 -0.28
C LEU A 716 -18.10 -6.70 -1.49
N VAL A 717 -19.38 -6.81 -1.85
CA VAL A 717 -19.82 -7.68 -2.96
C VAL A 717 -20.31 -6.89 -4.17
N ALA A 718 -20.76 -5.66 -3.99
CA ALA A 718 -21.14 -4.77 -5.08
C ALA A 718 -21.15 -3.30 -4.64
N HIS A 719 -21.05 -2.39 -5.60
CA HIS A 719 -21.32 -0.97 -5.40
C HIS A 719 -21.90 -0.33 -6.66
N ARG A 720 -22.60 0.80 -6.49
CA ARG A 720 -23.15 1.58 -7.61
C ARG A 720 -23.19 3.06 -7.26
N ARG A 721 -22.56 3.88 -8.11
CA ARG A 721 -22.65 5.34 -8.01
C ARG A 721 -23.93 5.85 -8.68
N LEU A 722 -24.59 6.80 -8.04
CA LEU A 722 -25.87 7.39 -8.45
C LEU A 722 -25.81 8.90 -8.36
N GLU A 723 -26.32 9.57 -9.38
CA GLU A 723 -26.68 10.98 -9.32
C GLU A 723 -28.18 11.11 -9.08
N LEU A 724 -28.58 11.81 -8.03
CA LEU A 724 -29.98 12.01 -7.62
C LEU A 724 -30.28 13.50 -7.51
N ALA A 725 -31.25 14.00 -8.26
CA ALA A 725 -31.71 15.37 -8.13
C ALA A 725 -32.38 15.61 -6.75
N PRO A 726 -32.45 16.86 -6.24
CA PRO A 726 -33.14 17.15 -4.98
C PRO A 726 -34.56 16.58 -4.93
N GLY A 727 -34.88 15.82 -3.88
CA GLY A 727 -36.19 15.18 -3.70
C GLY A 727 -36.42 13.91 -4.53
N GLU A 728 -35.53 13.59 -5.48
CA GLU A 728 -35.65 12.41 -6.34
C GLU A 728 -35.62 11.14 -5.51
N ARG A 729 -36.59 10.25 -5.76
CA ARG A 729 -36.67 8.90 -5.24
C ARG A 729 -36.47 7.91 -6.38
N ARG A 730 -35.48 7.02 -6.27
CA ARG A 730 -35.11 6.07 -7.33
C ARG A 730 -35.00 4.65 -6.77
N THR A 731 -35.57 3.69 -7.49
CA THR A 731 -35.26 2.27 -7.31
C THR A 731 -34.10 1.91 -8.23
N VAL A 732 -33.05 1.32 -7.67
CA VAL A 732 -31.83 0.96 -8.39
C VAL A 732 -31.60 -0.53 -8.24
N ARG A 733 -31.44 -1.22 -9.38
CA ARG A 733 -31.01 -2.60 -9.40
C ARG A 733 -29.49 -2.68 -9.37
N ILE A 734 -28.95 -3.42 -8.41
CA ILE A 734 -27.52 -3.67 -8.23
C ILE A 734 -27.28 -5.17 -8.37
N PRO A 735 -26.54 -5.63 -9.41
CA PRO A 735 -26.12 -7.03 -9.50
C PRO A 735 -25.20 -7.41 -8.34
N VAL A 736 -25.38 -8.61 -7.81
CA VAL A 736 -24.54 -9.23 -6.77
C VAL A 736 -24.02 -10.55 -7.34
N PRO A 737 -22.83 -10.55 -7.94
CA PRO A 737 -22.25 -11.77 -8.49
C PRO A 737 -22.01 -12.78 -7.36
N LEU A 738 -22.53 -14.00 -7.50
CA LEU A 738 -22.52 -14.98 -6.39
C LEU A 738 -21.12 -15.53 -6.10
N ASP A 739 -20.24 -15.54 -7.09
CA ASP A 739 -18.82 -15.89 -6.94
C ASP A 739 -18.07 -14.97 -5.97
N ARG A 740 -18.58 -13.75 -5.74
CA ARG A 740 -18.11 -12.83 -4.69
C ARG A 740 -18.27 -13.39 -3.28
N LEU A 741 -19.15 -14.36 -3.09
CA LEU A 741 -19.38 -15.02 -1.80
C LEU A 741 -18.45 -16.24 -1.60
N ALA A 742 -17.60 -16.55 -2.58
CA ALA A 742 -16.73 -17.70 -2.51
C ALA A 742 -15.69 -17.55 -1.38
N THR A 743 -15.47 -18.64 -0.66
CA THR A 743 -14.38 -18.78 0.32
C THR A 743 -13.47 -19.91 -0.10
N PHE A 744 -12.23 -19.90 0.37
CA PHE A 744 -11.31 -20.98 0.11
C PHE A 744 -11.62 -22.15 1.04
N SER A 745 -12.09 -23.25 0.45
CA SER A 745 -12.35 -24.47 1.18
C SER A 745 -11.05 -25.21 1.48
N VAL A 746 -10.68 -25.26 2.77
CA VAL A 746 -9.52 -26.06 3.21
C VAL A 746 -9.78 -27.57 3.16
N THR A 747 -11.02 -28.01 2.95
CA THR A 747 -11.35 -29.43 2.76
C THR A 747 -11.30 -29.83 1.29
N ALA A 748 -11.70 -28.95 0.37
CA ALA A 748 -11.68 -29.19 -1.08
C ALA A 748 -10.43 -28.65 -1.79
N GLY A 749 -9.64 -27.78 -1.15
CA GLY A 749 -8.44 -27.17 -1.71
C GLY A 749 -8.70 -26.18 -2.84
N ARG A 750 -9.85 -25.48 -2.84
CA ARG A 750 -10.24 -24.53 -3.89
C ARG A 750 -11.29 -23.52 -3.41
N MET A 751 -11.44 -22.42 -4.15
CA MET A 751 -12.53 -21.43 -3.93
C MET A 751 -13.88 -22.04 -4.27
N LEU A 752 -14.87 -21.90 -3.38
CA LEU A 752 -16.24 -22.36 -3.54
C LEU A 752 -17.22 -21.39 -2.86
N VAL A 753 -18.41 -21.23 -3.43
CA VAL A 753 -19.55 -20.59 -2.75
C VAL A 753 -20.24 -21.66 -1.91
N GLU A 754 -20.24 -21.50 -0.59
CA GLU A 754 -20.93 -22.44 0.29
C GLU A 754 -22.45 -22.23 0.26
N PRO A 755 -23.26 -23.30 0.30
CA PRO A 755 -24.69 -23.18 0.49
C PRO A 755 -24.98 -22.69 1.91
N GLY A 756 -26.00 -21.85 2.06
CA GLY A 756 -26.37 -21.29 3.34
C GLY A 756 -27.07 -19.96 3.22
N THR A 757 -27.32 -19.35 4.38
CA THR A 757 -27.89 -18.01 4.47
C THR A 757 -26.78 -16.96 4.53
N TYR A 758 -26.89 -15.98 3.65
CA TYR A 758 -26.06 -14.79 3.62
C TYR A 758 -26.93 -13.58 3.91
N GLU A 759 -26.41 -12.63 4.67
CA GLU A 759 -27.04 -11.33 4.88
C GLU A 759 -26.40 -10.32 3.92
N LEU A 760 -27.20 -9.77 3.00
CA LEU A 760 -26.80 -8.66 2.14
C LEU A 760 -27.21 -7.35 2.81
N MET A 761 -26.23 -6.57 3.23
CA MET A 761 -26.39 -5.30 3.92
C MET A 761 -26.06 -4.15 2.97
N VAL A 762 -26.86 -3.08 3.00
CA VAL A 762 -26.78 -1.97 2.05
C VAL A 762 -26.69 -0.63 2.77
N GLY A 763 -25.78 0.23 2.30
CA GLY A 763 -25.65 1.59 2.81
C GLY A 763 -24.52 2.39 2.17
N PRO A 764 -24.22 3.59 2.70
CA PRO A 764 -23.20 4.48 2.14
C PRO A 764 -21.77 4.17 2.57
N SER A 765 -21.52 3.26 3.52
CA SER A 765 -20.17 2.89 3.98
C SER A 765 -20.21 1.55 4.72
N ALA A 766 -19.05 0.92 4.93
CA ALA A 766 -18.96 -0.34 5.66
C ALA A 766 -19.52 -0.27 7.09
N ASN A 767 -19.50 0.89 7.76
CA ASN A 767 -20.06 1.06 9.12
C ASN A 767 -21.47 1.67 9.18
N SER A 768 -22.07 2.02 8.05
CA SER A 768 -23.42 2.57 7.96
C SER A 768 -24.23 1.75 6.96
N LEU A 769 -24.97 0.76 7.46
CA LEU A 769 -25.70 -0.22 6.64
C LEU A 769 -27.16 -0.32 7.12
N PRO A 770 -28.01 0.68 6.82
CA PRO A 770 -29.37 0.77 7.36
C PRO A 770 -30.35 -0.28 6.83
N LEU A 771 -30.01 -0.98 5.75
CA LEU A 771 -30.87 -1.95 5.09
C LEU A 771 -30.19 -3.31 5.04
N GLY A 772 -30.98 -4.39 5.15
CA GLY A 772 -30.51 -5.77 5.04
C GLY A 772 -31.56 -6.67 4.41
N VAL A 773 -31.11 -7.67 3.65
CA VAL A 773 -31.96 -8.75 3.11
C VAL A 773 -31.22 -10.08 3.15
N GLU A 774 -31.93 -11.15 3.50
CA GLU A 774 -31.35 -12.49 3.50
C GLU A 774 -31.34 -13.07 2.08
N LEU A 775 -30.20 -13.62 1.68
CA LEU A 775 -30.00 -14.39 0.47
C LEU A 775 -29.77 -15.86 0.84
N SER A 776 -30.62 -16.75 0.34
CA SER A 776 -30.42 -18.21 0.45
C SER A 776 -29.64 -18.71 -0.77
N VAL A 777 -28.43 -19.20 -0.55
CA VAL A 777 -27.62 -19.85 -1.60
C VAL A 777 -27.78 -21.35 -1.49
N THR A 778 -28.13 -21.99 -2.61
CA THR A 778 -28.29 -23.45 -2.72
C THR A 778 -27.26 -24.03 -3.67
N GLY A 779 -26.82 -25.27 -3.43
CA GLY A 779 -25.85 -25.96 -4.27
C GLY A 779 -25.07 -26.99 -3.46
N GLU A 780 -24.14 -27.68 -4.11
CA GLU A 780 -23.18 -28.53 -3.41
C GLU A 780 -22.05 -27.66 -2.87
N GLY A 781 -21.93 -27.61 -1.53
CA GLY A 781 -20.83 -26.94 -0.84
C GLY A 781 -19.61 -27.83 -0.66
N SER A 782 -18.74 -27.43 0.25
CA SER A 782 -17.60 -28.25 0.63
C SER A 782 -18.03 -29.56 1.27
N GLY A 783 -17.58 -30.66 0.69
CA GLY A 783 -17.65 -31.97 1.30
C GLY A 783 -16.76 -32.07 2.55
N PRO A 784 -16.97 -33.12 3.37
CA PRO A 784 -16.04 -33.48 4.44
C PRO A 784 -14.64 -33.83 3.88
N ARG A 785 -13.62 -33.78 4.73
CA ARG A 785 -12.27 -34.24 4.37
C ARG A 785 -12.30 -35.77 4.15
N PRO A 786 -11.78 -36.25 3.02
CA PRO A 786 -11.80 -37.68 2.70
C PRO A 786 -10.93 -38.47 3.67
N ARG A 787 -11.41 -39.62 4.16
CA ARG A 787 -10.56 -40.58 4.88
C ARG A 787 -9.75 -41.43 3.93
N GLY A 788 -8.55 -41.84 4.37
CA GLY A 788 -7.65 -42.69 3.60
C GLY A 788 -6.94 -42.01 2.44
N ALA A 789 -7.20 -40.72 2.18
CA ALA A 789 -6.48 -39.90 1.23
C ALA A 789 -5.45 -39.02 1.95
N TRP A 790 -4.33 -38.74 1.27
CA TRP A 790 -3.38 -37.73 1.70
C TRP A 790 -3.93 -36.33 1.45
N ILE A 791 -3.81 -35.46 2.43
CA ILE A 791 -4.09 -34.03 2.30
C ILE A 791 -2.82 -33.24 2.63
N ARG A 792 -2.71 -32.05 2.04
CA ARG A 792 -1.64 -31.10 2.35
C ARG A 792 -1.80 -30.58 3.78
N ALA A 793 -0.70 -30.52 4.52
CA ALA A 793 -0.70 -30.05 5.90
C ALA A 793 -0.97 -28.53 6.01
N GLU A 794 -0.66 -27.75 4.97
CA GLU A 794 -0.98 -26.32 4.91
C GLU A 794 -2.50 -26.03 4.89
N LEU A 795 -3.34 -27.03 4.61
CA LEU A 795 -4.80 -26.91 4.55
C LEU A 795 -5.46 -27.13 5.92
N PHE A 796 -4.93 -26.49 6.96
CA PHE A 796 -5.50 -26.52 8.32
C PHE A 796 -6.66 -25.52 8.48
N ASP A 797 -7.48 -25.76 9.50
CA ASP A 797 -8.59 -24.86 9.88
C ASP A 797 -8.11 -23.78 10.86
N GLU A 798 -7.27 -24.15 11.82
CA GLU A 798 -6.69 -23.27 12.85
C GLU A 798 -5.27 -23.71 13.19
N CYS A 799 -4.44 -22.77 13.63
CA CYS A 799 -3.09 -23.07 14.09
C CYS A 799 -2.65 -22.19 15.27
N SER A 800 -1.57 -22.58 15.93
CA SER A 800 -0.87 -21.77 16.94
C SER A 800 0.62 -22.08 16.90
N ASN A 801 1.48 -21.05 16.96
CA ASN A 801 2.94 -21.14 16.87
C ASN A 801 3.45 -21.94 15.65
N LEU A 802 2.68 -21.98 14.56
CA LEU A 802 2.99 -22.72 13.35
C LEU A 802 3.56 -21.77 12.30
N ALA A 803 4.62 -22.17 11.63
CA ALA A 803 5.15 -21.52 10.44
C ALA A 803 4.78 -22.35 9.20
N LEU A 804 4.45 -21.64 8.13
CA LEU A 804 4.42 -22.15 6.77
C LEU A 804 5.82 -21.99 6.19
N VAL A 805 6.35 -23.10 5.69
CA VAL A 805 7.72 -23.21 5.17
C VAL A 805 7.71 -23.90 3.80
N PRO A 806 8.75 -23.72 2.98
CA PRO A 806 8.87 -24.45 1.72
C PRO A 806 9.00 -25.96 1.96
N GLU A 807 8.26 -26.79 1.24
CA GLU A 807 8.49 -28.26 1.25
C GLU A 807 9.79 -28.59 0.52
N THR A 808 9.99 -27.96 -0.65
CA THR A 808 11.26 -27.94 -1.37
C THR A 808 11.66 -26.50 -1.66
N PRO A 809 12.91 -26.24 -2.08
CA PRO A 809 13.34 -24.89 -2.42
C PRO A 809 12.47 -24.19 -3.49
N LEU A 810 11.87 -24.96 -4.41
CA LEU A 810 11.17 -24.42 -5.59
C LEU A 810 9.68 -24.74 -5.66
N ALA A 811 9.15 -25.65 -4.84
CA ALA A 811 7.75 -26.05 -4.92
C ALA A 811 7.18 -26.61 -3.60
N GLY A 812 5.88 -26.40 -3.41
CA GLY A 812 5.11 -26.96 -2.29
C GLY A 812 5.29 -26.21 -0.97
N THR A 813 4.29 -26.28 -0.09
CA THR A 813 4.32 -25.70 1.25
C THR A 813 4.19 -26.81 2.29
N ALA A 814 4.89 -26.67 3.40
CA ALA A 814 4.82 -27.55 4.55
C ALA A 814 4.57 -26.72 5.81
N VAL A 815 4.29 -27.41 6.91
CA VAL A 815 4.09 -26.78 8.21
C VAL A 815 5.20 -27.19 9.18
N ALA A 816 5.67 -26.25 9.99
CA ALA A 816 6.70 -26.49 11.01
C ALA A 816 6.41 -25.67 12.26
N PRO A 817 6.96 -26.03 13.44
CA PRO A 817 6.98 -25.10 14.56
C PRO A 817 7.73 -23.81 14.21
N PHE A 818 7.15 -22.67 14.55
CA PHE A 818 7.76 -21.35 14.33
C PHE A 818 9.14 -21.23 15.00
N SER A 819 9.28 -21.91 16.14
CA SER A 819 10.53 -22.06 16.86
C SER A 819 10.64 -23.50 17.37
N ALA A 820 11.83 -24.10 17.27
CA ALA A 820 12.09 -25.45 17.77
C ALA A 820 11.93 -25.58 19.31
N GLN A 821 11.89 -24.45 20.03
CA GLN A 821 11.73 -24.40 21.48
C GLN A 821 10.26 -24.39 21.93
N GLN A 822 9.33 -24.10 21.02
CA GLN A 822 7.90 -24.03 21.31
C GLN A 822 7.15 -25.14 20.55
N SER A 823 6.08 -25.65 21.15
CA SER A 823 5.19 -26.55 20.43
C SER A 823 4.23 -25.74 19.56
N ALA A 824 3.99 -26.25 18.36
CA ALA A 824 3.03 -25.72 17.42
C ALA A 824 1.82 -26.65 17.32
N THR A 825 0.65 -26.10 17.01
CA THR A 825 -0.55 -26.90 16.78
C THR A 825 -1.20 -26.55 15.45
N ALA A 826 -1.76 -27.56 14.79
CA ALA A 826 -2.61 -27.43 13.61
C ALA A 826 -3.87 -28.27 13.81
N VAL A 827 -5.04 -27.67 13.60
CA VAL A 827 -6.34 -28.32 13.75
C VAL A 827 -6.94 -28.56 12.37
N TYR A 828 -7.39 -29.80 12.13
CA TYR A 828 -8.05 -30.22 10.90
C TYR A 828 -9.45 -30.73 11.24
N ARG A 829 -10.48 -30.08 10.72
CA ARG A 829 -11.89 -30.35 11.03
C ARG A 829 -12.64 -30.98 9.86
N GLY A 830 -13.78 -31.58 10.19
CA GLY A 830 -14.78 -32.04 9.23
C GLY A 830 -14.37 -33.29 8.45
N TRP A 831 -13.70 -34.24 9.09
CA TRP A 831 -13.40 -35.56 8.49
C TRP A 831 -14.67 -36.39 8.27
N GLU A 832 -14.69 -37.18 7.19
CA GLU A 832 -15.75 -38.15 6.93
C GLU A 832 -15.90 -39.15 8.09
N GLY A 833 -17.05 -39.16 8.75
CA GLY A 833 -17.62 -40.24 9.58
C GLY A 833 -16.79 -40.85 10.73
N GLY A 834 -17.40 -41.02 11.92
CA GLY A 834 -16.87 -41.90 12.99
C GLY A 834 -15.57 -41.43 13.67
N ARG A 835 -14.95 -42.29 14.51
CA ARG A 835 -13.69 -41.96 15.21
C ARG A 835 -12.48 -42.29 14.33
N PRO A 836 -11.44 -41.43 14.26
CA PRO A 836 -10.21 -41.77 13.57
C PRO A 836 -9.51 -42.92 14.30
N GLY A 837 -9.06 -43.92 13.55
CA GLY A 837 -8.31 -45.05 14.10
C GLY A 837 -6.80 -44.87 13.98
N ARG A 838 -6.36 -44.23 12.89
CA ARG A 838 -4.92 -43.98 12.62
C ARG A 838 -4.69 -42.65 11.96
N VAL A 839 -3.51 -42.08 12.19
CA VAL A 839 -2.98 -40.94 11.47
C VAL A 839 -1.60 -41.29 10.92
N ALA A 840 -1.44 -41.12 9.61
CA ALA A 840 -0.14 -41.16 8.95
C ALA A 840 0.29 -39.73 8.59
N ILE A 841 1.57 -39.42 8.78
CA ILE A 841 2.12 -38.08 8.59
C ILE A 841 3.42 -38.21 7.79
N ARG A 842 3.55 -37.48 6.68
CA ARG A 842 4.82 -37.33 5.95
C ARG A 842 5.58 -36.17 6.54
N LEU A 843 6.75 -36.44 7.10
CA LEU A 843 7.54 -35.43 7.77
C LEU A 843 9.04 -35.65 7.64
N THR A 844 9.76 -34.54 7.73
CA THR A 844 11.21 -34.50 7.81
C THR A 844 11.63 -33.89 9.16
N ALA A 845 12.68 -34.44 9.77
CA ALA A 845 13.28 -33.93 10.99
C ALA A 845 14.66 -33.33 10.70
N GLY A 846 14.90 -32.12 11.21
CA GLY A 846 16.20 -31.46 11.13
C GLY A 846 17.26 -32.12 12.02
N ALA A 847 18.29 -31.34 12.38
CA ALA A 847 19.43 -31.83 13.16
C ALA A 847 19.12 -32.21 14.62
N GLY A 848 17.90 -31.91 15.11
CA GLY A 848 17.46 -32.20 16.47
C GLY A 848 16.33 -33.23 16.51
N ALA A 849 16.11 -33.84 17.67
CA ALA A 849 14.96 -34.72 17.88
C ALA A 849 13.67 -33.90 17.92
N GLY A 850 12.60 -34.46 17.35
CA GLY A 850 11.27 -33.89 17.40
C GLY A 850 10.27 -34.80 18.08
N ARG A 851 9.06 -34.29 18.27
CA ARG A 851 7.91 -35.05 18.77
C ARG A 851 6.65 -34.64 18.03
N VAL A 852 5.84 -35.65 17.70
CA VAL A 852 4.49 -35.47 17.17
C VAL A 852 3.50 -36.03 18.18
N VAL A 853 2.47 -35.26 18.52
CA VAL A 853 1.31 -35.72 19.30
C VAL A 853 0.05 -35.53 18.47
N VAL A 854 -0.77 -36.57 18.40
CA VAL A 854 -2.11 -36.48 17.81
C VAL A 854 -3.12 -36.40 18.93
N GLN A 855 -3.96 -35.38 18.87
CA GLN A 855 -5.00 -35.12 19.85
C GLN A 855 -6.39 -35.17 19.21
N LEU A 856 -7.34 -35.69 19.99
CA LEU A 856 -8.76 -35.74 19.64
C LEU A 856 -9.56 -34.85 20.60
N PRO A 857 -10.74 -34.33 20.17
CA PRO A 857 -11.58 -33.54 21.05
C PRO A 857 -12.06 -34.33 22.28
N GLY A 858 -11.84 -33.74 23.45
CA GLY A 858 -12.28 -34.23 24.76
C GLY A 858 -13.52 -33.49 25.28
N ARG A 859 -13.87 -33.71 26.56
CA ARG A 859 -15.05 -33.07 27.17
C ARG A 859 -14.84 -31.57 27.37
N GLY A 860 -15.91 -30.80 27.20
CA GLY A 860 -15.91 -29.35 27.48
C GLY A 860 -14.99 -28.53 26.57
N GLY A 861 -14.75 -28.97 25.33
CA GLY A 861 -13.89 -28.26 24.37
C GLY A 861 -12.38 -28.43 24.61
N THR A 862 -12.00 -29.38 25.47
CA THR A 862 -10.60 -29.74 25.69
C THR A 862 -10.07 -30.66 24.57
N TRP A 863 -8.76 -30.85 24.53
CA TRP A 863 -8.10 -31.79 23.62
C TRP A 863 -7.37 -32.84 24.44
N THR A 864 -7.44 -34.10 24.02
CA THR A 864 -6.84 -35.24 24.71
C THR A 864 -5.84 -35.94 23.81
N ASP A 865 -4.66 -36.26 24.34
CA ASP A 865 -3.61 -37.00 23.63
C ASP A 865 -4.12 -38.41 23.30
N ALA A 866 -4.11 -38.74 22.02
CA ALA A 866 -4.54 -40.05 21.51
C ALA A 866 -3.35 -40.89 21.01
N ALA A 867 -2.27 -40.23 20.56
CA ALA A 867 -1.02 -40.89 20.21
C ALA A 867 0.15 -39.91 20.32
N GLU A 868 1.34 -40.43 20.61
CA GLU A 868 2.59 -39.67 20.63
C GLU A 868 3.72 -40.51 20.03
N ALA A 869 4.61 -39.87 19.27
CA ALA A 869 5.85 -40.48 18.83
C ALA A 869 7.01 -39.49 18.88
N ALA A 870 8.17 -39.97 19.31
CA ALA A 870 9.44 -39.28 19.17
C ALA A 870 10.01 -39.51 17.76
N VAL A 871 10.55 -38.46 17.15
CA VAL A 871 11.15 -38.48 15.82
C VAL A 871 12.64 -38.20 15.95
N GLY A 872 13.47 -39.12 15.46
CA GLY A 872 14.93 -38.98 15.50
C GLY A 872 15.44 -37.92 14.51
N PRO A 873 16.63 -37.34 14.75
CA PRO A 873 17.26 -36.41 13.81
C PRO A 873 17.45 -37.03 12.41
N GLY A 874 17.20 -36.26 11.35
CA GLY A 874 17.35 -36.70 9.97
C GLY A 874 16.31 -37.73 9.48
N PHE A 875 15.24 -37.98 10.25
CA PHE A 875 14.11 -38.76 9.78
C PHE A 875 13.46 -38.08 8.55
N ASP A 876 13.15 -38.84 7.51
CA ASP A 876 12.53 -38.35 6.29
C ASP A 876 11.66 -39.46 5.67
N ASP A 877 10.49 -39.70 6.26
CA ASP A 877 9.59 -40.80 5.86
C ASP A 877 8.14 -40.58 6.38
N GLU A 878 7.28 -41.57 6.19
CA GLU A 878 5.95 -41.66 6.79
C GLU A 878 6.02 -42.13 8.26
N LEU A 879 5.46 -41.32 9.16
CA LEU A 879 5.20 -41.67 10.55
C LEU A 879 3.76 -42.14 10.71
N LEU A 880 3.57 -43.38 11.16
CA LEU A 880 2.26 -43.97 11.44
C LEU A 880 1.97 -43.97 12.95
N LEU A 881 0.82 -43.41 13.34
CA LEU A 881 0.35 -43.33 14.71
C LEU A 881 -1.02 -44.02 14.84
N GLU A 882 -1.08 -45.09 15.64
CA GLU A 882 -2.32 -45.74 16.06
C GLU A 882 -2.95 -44.93 17.20
N LEU A 883 -4.24 -44.59 17.08
CA LEU A 883 -4.91 -43.73 18.05
C LEU A 883 -5.58 -44.56 19.15
N ASP A 884 -5.14 -44.35 20.40
CA ASP A 884 -5.79 -44.90 21.59
C ASP A 884 -6.70 -43.84 22.24
N ALA A 885 -7.94 -44.23 22.58
CA ALA A 885 -8.94 -43.29 23.06
C ALA A 885 -9.68 -43.76 24.34
N PRO A 886 -8.98 -43.96 25.48
CA PRO A 886 -9.65 -44.25 26.73
C PRO A 886 -10.45 -43.01 27.23
N GLY A 887 -11.76 -43.15 27.39
CA GLY A 887 -12.61 -42.18 28.11
C GLY A 887 -13.41 -41.18 27.26
N LEU A 888 -13.42 -41.31 25.93
CA LEU A 888 -14.32 -40.54 25.06
C LEU A 888 -15.73 -41.14 25.09
N ASP A 889 -16.56 -40.81 26.08
CA ASP A 889 -18.01 -41.09 26.04
C ASP A 889 -18.79 -39.78 26.18
N GLY A 890 -19.55 -39.44 25.14
CA GLY A 890 -20.59 -38.40 25.12
C GLY A 890 -20.36 -37.24 24.14
N GLY A 891 -21.09 -37.27 23.02
CA GLY A 891 -21.27 -36.14 22.08
C GLY A 891 -20.80 -36.45 20.66
N SER A 892 -21.72 -36.59 19.70
CA SER A 892 -21.43 -36.88 18.29
C SER A 892 -20.74 -35.74 17.52
N GLY A 893 -20.72 -34.51 18.04
CA GLY A 893 -20.26 -33.32 17.32
C GLY A 893 -18.74 -33.05 17.31
N GLY A 894 -17.93 -33.89 17.96
CA GLY A 894 -16.48 -33.64 18.11
C GLY A 894 -15.55 -34.73 17.56
N LEU A 895 -16.07 -35.82 17.00
CA LEU A 895 -15.23 -36.97 16.58
C LEU A 895 -14.58 -36.79 15.21
N GLU A 896 -14.93 -35.71 14.51
CA GLU A 896 -14.53 -35.42 13.13
C GLU A 896 -13.40 -34.39 13.03
N SER A 897 -12.67 -34.16 14.13
CA SER A 897 -11.53 -33.23 14.17
C SER A 897 -10.28 -33.90 14.74
N VAL A 898 -9.13 -33.51 14.21
CA VAL A 898 -7.81 -33.97 14.66
C VAL A 898 -6.93 -32.75 14.87
N ARG A 899 -6.23 -32.69 16.01
CA ARG A 899 -5.19 -31.69 16.27
C ARG A 899 -3.84 -32.36 16.26
N ILE A 900 -2.93 -31.85 15.44
CA ILE A 900 -1.53 -32.28 15.40
C ILE A 900 -0.72 -31.28 16.22
N VAL A 901 0.06 -31.77 17.17
CA VAL A 901 1.02 -30.98 17.95
C VAL A 901 2.43 -31.38 17.52
N LEU A 902 3.21 -30.38 17.14
CA LEU A 902 4.59 -30.55 16.67
C LEU A 902 5.54 -29.88 17.65
N ALA A 903 6.63 -30.55 18.01
CA ALA A 903 7.70 -29.99 18.81
C ALA A 903 9.06 -30.38 18.24
N GLY A 904 10.04 -29.47 18.35
CA GLY A 904 11.36 -29.65 17.74
C GLY A 904 11.39 -29.28 16.26
N PRO A 905 12.51 -29.53 15.56
CA PRO A 905 12.71 -29.10 14.18
C PRO A 905 12.05 -30.07 13.19
N LEU A 906 10.71 -30.13 13.20
CA LEU A 906 9.92 -30.97 12.31
C LEU A 906 9.25 -30.16 11.21
N THR A 907 9.22 -30.71 10.01
CA THR A 907 8.50 -30.18 8.85
C THR A 907 7.54 -31.24 8.35
N VAL A 908 6.25 -30.92 8.26
CA VAL A 908 5.19 -31.84 7.85
C VAL A 908 4.58 -31.36 6.54
N SER A 909 4.64 -32.16 5.49
CA SER A 909 4.06 -31.81 4.19
C SER A 909 2.62 -32.28 4.04
N GLU A 910 2.31 -33.49 4.53
CA GLU A 910 1.01 -34.13 4.32
C GLU A 910 0.60 -35.00 5.51
N LEU A 911 -0.71 -35.18 5.66
CA LEU A 911 -1.30 -36.12 6.60
C LEU A 911 -2.44 -36.91 5.97
N LYS A 912 -2.72 -38.08 6.54
CA LYS A 912 -3.78 -39.00 6.11
C LYS A 912 -4.42 -39.61 7.35
N VAL A 913 -5.74 -39.48 7.47
CA VAL A 913 -6.53 -40.03 8.59
C VAL A 913 -7.34 -41.21 8.09
N THR A 914 -7.31 -42.35 8.80
CA THR A 914 -8.13 -43.54 8.50
C THR A 914 -9.00 -43.95 9.68
#